data_AF-A0A166ZDS0-F1
#
_entry.id   AF-A0A166ZDS0-F1
#
_cell.length_a   1.000
_cell.length_b   1.000
_cell.length_c   1.000
_cell.angle_alpha   90.00
_cell.angle_beta   90.00
_cell.angle_gamma   90.00
#
_symmetry.space_group_name_H-M   'P 1'
#
loop_
_entity.id
_entity.type
_entity.pdbx_description
1 polymer ?
#
loop_
_entity_poly.entity_id
_entity_poly.type
_entity_poly.pdbx_seq_one_letter_code
_entity_poly.pdbx_strand_id
1 'polypeptide(L)'
;MPNFFSHKARNSAAMSELLRAAAASDMARVEELMKTPHNVNEQDGQGRTLLHWAAIHGSSSLAKTLLGDPDIDIKTLDCLGKPAIHYAVHCAERPKGKGSDFVAHAFFDDPWAETRNHVMVSDRDGRTTLHEALDRSSYRVIHKCLRPEVMLLPDARGQTPLHYAARNGNIGAAATLIRNGAKITARDDDDQTALHCAARCGNESLAHQLICHVSSDLSKEERKMALNLVAAHGLYMPAMYFLRGNDELEDQHEAQGLLLAHNLAADNMDDRQDLLIWAAEKGHTATVRVLLEAGAKVCHAGAGERTPLSQAVENKRDSTVEALLKAGAKPDEFTLGMTALSRAARSGHKATISLLLDAGASVDKKDDTYSRDEPAGRFPLSWTVEKGHVPATKLILEAGANVNQQDSCELTALHRAVDDGHEAVVKLLLEYGAEVDKGNACGETPLFIAANKEHEAVVKMLLEYGAEVDKGNARGETPLFIAANKEHEAIVKMLLEYGAEVDKGNARGETPLFSAALWEHEAMVPLLLETGADVNRPDKRNQTPLMVAASRGKNVRLLLDAGAKVNNQASNRQTALFYASRGGSAAVVKLLLETGAKVNQECEDKQTALSIAAERGYAAVVKLLLEAGADMNTRDTNNQTPLSKARIRKQETVARLLLEAGAEV
;
A
#
# COMPACT_ATOMS: atom_id res chain seq x y z
N MET A 1 -67.44 43.44 -11.04
CA MET A 1 -66.71 42.92 -9.87
C MET A 1 -65.21 42.97 -10.14
N PRO A 2 -64.49 43.96 -9.60
CA PRO A 2 -63.04 43.84 -9.49
C PRO A 2 -62.59 44.34 -8.10
N ASN A 3 -62.36 43.44 -7.13
CA ASN A 3 -61.58 43.78 -5.92
C ASN A 3 -61.14 42.58 -5.04
N PHE A 4 -61.33 41.33 -5.46
CA PHE A 4 -60.81 40.18 -4.71
C PHE A 4 -59.32 39.86 -5.03
N PHE A 5 -58.83 40.24 -6.21
CA PHE A 5 -57.42 40.01 -6.59
C PHE A 5 -56.45 41.08 -6.03
N SER A 6 -56.92 42.29 -5.71
CA SER A 6 -56.05 43.38 -5.23
C SER A 6 -55.69 43.26 -3.74
N HIS A 7 -56.53 42.63 -2.91
CA HIS A 7 -56.25 42.42 -1.49
C HIS A 7 -55.23 41.31 -1.23
N LYS A 8 -55.30 40.20 -1.98
CA LYS A 8 -54.34 39.07 -1.86
C LYS A 8 -52.95 39.47 -2.35
N ALA A 9 -52.87 40.27 -3.42
CA ALA A 9 -51.62 40.83 -3.94
C ALA A 9 -51.01 41.91 -3.03
N ARG A 10 -51.84 42.74 -2.37
CA ARG A 10 -51.36 43.73 -1.38
C ARG A 10 -50.84 43.09 -0.10
N ASN A 11 -51.48 42.04 0.40
CA ASN A 11 -50.99 41.29 1.57
C ASN A 11 -49.68 40.55 1.27
N SER A 12 -49.53 39.98 0.07
CA SER A 12 -48.27 39.33 -0.35
C SER A 12 -47.09 40.30 -0.50
N ALA A 13 -47.33 41.53 -1.00
CA ALA A 13 -46.30 42.55 -1.11
C ALA A 13 -45.88 43.11 0.27
N ALA A 14 -46.86 43.37 1.15
CA ALA A 14 -46.60 43.81 2.52
C ALA A 14 -45.88 42.74 3.35
N MET A 15 -46.25 41.46 3.19
CA MET A 15 -45.54 40.34 3.82
C MET A 15 -44.11 40.19 3.27
N SER A 16 -43.92 40.34 1.96
CA SER A 16 -42.58 40.30 1.35
C SER A 16 -41.68 41.43 1.87
N GLU A 17 -42.24 42.61 2.13
CA GLU A 17 -41.52 43.73 2.75
C GLU A 17 -41.19 43.43 4.22
N LEU A 18 -42.13 42.82 4.95
CA LEU A 18 -41.99 42.46 6.35
C LEU A 18 -40.97 41.32 6.57
N LEU A 19 -40.95 40.29 5.71
CA LEU A 19 -39.93 39.24 5.70
C LEU A 19 -38.55 39.80 5.28
N ARG A 20 -38.51 40.77 4.36
CA ARG A 20 -37.26 41.45 3.96
C ARG A 20 -36.71 42.34 5.08
N ALA A 21 -37.57 43.01 5.83
CA ALA A 21 -37.19 43.79 7.02
C ALA A 21 -36.68 42.88 8.14
N ALA A 22 -37.34 41.73 8.36
CA ALA A 22 -36.90 40.71 9.31
C ALA A 22 -35.53 40.13 8.93
N ALA A 23 -35.30 39.84 7.64
CA ALA A 23 -34.00 39.38 7.12
C ALA A 23 -32.89 40.45 7.20
N ALA A 24 -33.25 41.73 7.12
CA ALA A 24 -32.33 42.87 7.28
C ALA A 24 -32.02 43.22 8.75
N SER A 25 -32.58 42.47 9.72
CA SER A 25 -32.45 42.73 11.16
C SER A 25 -33.05 44.06 11.64
N ASP A 26 -33.97 44.68 10.88
CA ASP A 26 -34.65 45.93 11.25
C ASP A 26 -35.93 45.64 12.06
N MET A 27 -35.74 45.26 13.32
CA MET A 27 -36.84 44.79 14.19
C MET A 27 -37.82 45.90 14.57
N ALA A 28 -37.40 47.17 14.57
CA ALA A 28 -38.29 48.31 14.81
C ALA A 28 -39.28 48.49 13.64
N ARG A 29 -38.80 48.31 12.40
CA ARG A 29 -39.65 48.31 11.21
C ARG A 29 -40.58 47.11 11.15
N VAL A 30 -40.12 45.94 11.62
CA VAL A 30 -40.97 44.73 11.75
C VAL A 30 -42.10 44.96 12.75
N GLU A 31 -41.83 45.52 13.94
CA GLU A 31 -42.86 45.84 14.94
C GLU A 31 -43.88 46.87 14.44
N GLU A 32 -43.47 47.83 13.61
CA GLU A 32 -44.36 48.81 12.98
C GLU A 32 -45.29 48.17 11.94
N LEU A 33 -44.75 47.31 11.07
CA LEU A 33 -45.49 46.63 10.02
C LEU A 33 -46.44 45.54 10.55
N MET A 34 -46.16 44.98 11.74
CA MET A 34 -47.01 43.99 12.43
C MET A 34 -48.35 44.55 12.95
N LYS A 35 -48.55 45.89 12.94
CA LYS A 35 -49.83 46.53 13.32
C LYS A 35 -50.95 46.33 12.29
N THR A 36 -50.65 45.74 11.13
CA THR A 36 -51.63 45.42 10.08
C THR A 36 -51.86 43.90 10.02
N PRO A 37 -53.08 43.44 9.68
CA PRO A 37 -53.42 42.01 9.71
C PRO A 37 -52.68 41.25 8.61
N HIS A 38 -51.82 40.33 9.03
CA HIS A 38 -50.91 39.55 8.19
C HIS A 38 -51.03 38.06 8.50
N ASN A 39 -50.65 37.21 7.54
CA ASN A 39 -50.53 35.77 7.78
C ASN A 39 -49.21 35.46 8.49
N VAL A 40 -49.23 35.25 9.80
CA VAL A 40 -48.02 35.03 10.64
C VAL A 40 -47.19 33.80 10.26
N ASN A 41 -47.80 32.83 9.54
CA ASN A 41 -47.16 31.59 9.10
C ASN A 41 -46.65 31.63 7.65
N GLU A 42 -46.70 32.78 6.97
CA GLU A 42 -46.18 32.89 5.61
C GLU A 42 -44.65 32.70 5.60
N GLN A 43 -44.18 31.89 4.65
CA GLN A 43 -42.78 31.53 4.51
C GLN A 43 -42.11 32.36 3.42
N ASP A 44 -40.84 32.71 3.64
CA ASP A 44 -40.00 33.30 2.59
C ASP A 44 -39.54 32.24 1.55
N GLY A 45 -38.76 32.67 0.56
CA GLY A 45 -38.22 31.77 -0.46
C GLY A 45 -37.26 30.69 0.06
N GLN A 46 -36.92 30.71 1.35
CA GLN A 46 -36.13 29.70 2.05
C GLN A 46 -36.97 28.89 3.06
N GLY A 47 -38.31 29.01 3.04
CA GLY A 47 -39.20 28.30 3.95
C GLY A 47 -39.25 28.89 5.36
N ARG A 48 -38.64 30.05 5.62
CA ARG A 48 -38.57 30.64 6.96
C ARG A 48 -39.77 31.53 7.24
N THR A 49 -40.37 31.34 8.40
CA THR A 49 -41.44 32.21 8.92
C THR A 49 -40.85 33.39 9.69
N LEU A 50 -41.70 34.35 10.05
CA LEU A 50 -41.33 35.43 10.96
C LEU A 50 -40.77 34.94 12.30
N LEU A 51 -41.28 33.80 12.78
CA LEU A 51 -40.79 33.17 14.00
C LEU A 51 -39.36 32.65 13.84
N HIS A 52 -38.98 32.14 12.66
CA HIS A 52 -37.60 31.75 12.37
C HIS A 52 -36.67 32.97 12.39
N TRP A 53 -37.07 34.08 11.77
CA TRP A 53 -36.27 35.31 11.77
C TRP A 53 -36.17 35.92 13.17
N ALA A 54 -37.25 35.92 13.95
CA ALA A 54 -37.21 36.33 15.36
C ALA A 54 -36.21 35.49 16.18
N ALA A 55 -36.17 34.18 15.93
CA ALA A 55 -35.23 33.26 16.57
C ALA A 55 -33.77 33.45 16.11
N ILE A 56 -33.52 33.64 14.81
CA ILE A 56 -32.18 33.86 14.22
C ILE A 56 -31.54 35.17 14.71
N HIS A 57 -32.36 36.21 14.88
CA HIS A 57 -31.88 37.53 15.29
C HIS A 57 -31.95 37.77 16.80
N GLY A 58 -32.52 36.84 17.57
CA GLY A 58 -32.58 36.95 19.03
C GLY A 58 -33.59 37.98 19.54
N SER A 59 -34.66 38.27 18.80
CA SER A 59 -35.68 39.25 19.18
C SER A 59 -36.78 38.62 20.05
N SER A 60 -36.75 38.87 21.36
CA SER A 60 -37.67 38.24 22.31
C SER A 60 -39.00 38.94 22.47
N SER A 61 -39.08 40.26 22.26
CA SER A 61 -40.35 40.99 22.19
C SER A 61 -41.21 40.42 21.06
N LEU A 62 -40.63 40.33 19.85
CA LEU A 62 -41.29 39.81 18.67
C LEU A 62 -41.65 38.33 18.83
N ALA A 63 -40.76 37.51 19.38
CA ALA A 63 -41.06 36.10 19.64
C ALA A 63 -42.23 35.93 20.64
N LYS A 64 -42.28 36.71 21.72
CA LYS A 64 -43.40 36.69 22.69
C LYS A 64 -44.72 37.10 22.04
N THR A 65 -44.71 38.15 21.21
CA THR A 65 -45.91 38.60 20.49
C THR A 65 -46.41 37.55 19.49
N LEU A 66 -45.50 36.92 18.74
CA LEU A 66 -45.86 35.88 17.77
C LEU A 66 -46.36 34.59 18.43
N LEU A 67 -45.73 34.17 19.55
CA LEU A 67 -46.15 32.98 20.30
C LEU A 67 -47.48 33.18 21.03
N GLY A 68 -47.85 34.42 21.37
CA GLY A 68 -49.16 34.75 21.95
C GLY A 68 -50.34 34.59 20.98
N ASP A 69 -50.08 34.53 19.67
CA ASP A 69 -51.11 34.28 18.65
C ASP A 69 -51.49 32.78 18.65
N PRO A 70 -52.77 32.40 18.82
CA PRO A 70 -53.20 31.00 18.82
C PRO A 70 -52.90 30.26 17.51
N ASP A 71 -52.85 30.96 16.37
CA ASP A 71 -52.75 30.36 15.03
C ASP A 71 -51.30 30.15 14.55
N ILE A 72 -50.28 30.54 15.34
CA ILE A 72 -48.87 30.36 14.98
C ILE A 72 -48.48 28.87 14.91
N ASP A 73 -47.87 28.46 13.79
CA ASP A 73 -47.29 27.12 13.63
C ASP A 73 -45.80 27.12 14.00
N ILE A 74 -45.51 26.45 15.11
CA ILE A 74 -44.17 26.30 15.66
C ILE A 74 -43.41 25.11 15.06
N LYS A 75 -44.10 24.23 14.33
CA LYS A 75 -43.56 22.98 13.74
C LYS A 75 -43.08 23.17 12.31
N THR A 76 -43.37 24.32 11.71
CA THR A 76 -42.88 24.66 10.38
C THR A 76 -41.36 24.54 10.32
N LEU A 77 -40.87 23.83 9.31
CA LEU A 77 -39.45 23.65 9.03
C LEU A 77 -39.02 24.55 7.88
N ASP A 78 -37.83 25.15 7.99
CA ASP A 78 -37.21 25.87 6.87
C ASP A 78 -36.60 24.92 5.83
N CYS A 79 -35.98 25.47 4.78
CA CYS A 79 -35.31 24.68 3.74
C CYS A 79 -34.12 23.85 4.25
N LEU A 80 -33.58 24.18 5.42
CA LEU A 80 -32.55 23.40 6.11
C LEU A 80 -33.17 22.31 7.00
N GLY A 81 -34.50 22.21 7.02
CA GLY A 81 -35.24 21.22 7.80
C GLY A 81 -35.26 21.53 9.29
N LYS A 82 -34.94 22.76 9.72
CA LYS A 82 -34.87 23.15 11.13
C LYS A 82 -36.09 23.98 11.53
N PRO A 83 -36.68 23.72 12.70
CA PRO A 83 -37.74 24.58 13.25
C PRO A 83 -37.14 25.84 13.89
N ALA A 84 -38.00 26.86 14.10
CA ALA A 84 -37.59 28.13 14.69
C ALA A 84 -36.95 27.98 16.09
N ILE A 85 -37.39 27.00 16.89
CA ILE A 85 -36.85 26.76 18.24
C ILE A 85 -35.37 26.34 18.22
N HIS A 86 -34.91 25.59 17.21
CA HIS A 86 -33.49 25.20 17.10
C HIS A 86 -32.59 26.42 16.87
N TYR A 87 -33.05 27.40 16.10
CA TYR A 87 -32.35 28.68 15.94
C TYR A 87 -32.37 29.52 17.22
N ALA A 88 -33.43 29.42 18.02
CA ALA A 88 -33.53 30.10 19.30
C ALA A 88 -32.52 29.53 20.32
N VAL A 89 -32.30 28.20 20.32
CA VAL A 89 -31.25 27.56 21.11
C VAL A 89 -29.86 28.01 20.65
N HIS A 90 -29.63 28.09 19.34
CA HIS A 90 -28.37 28.57 18.77
C HIS A 90 -28.02 30.01 19.17
N CYS A 91 -29.02 30.89 19.32
CA CYS A 91 -28.79 32.29 19.67
C CYS A 91 -28.62 32.53 21.18
N ALA A 92 -28.94 31.55 22.03
CA ALA A 92 -28.83 31.66 23.49
C ALA A 92 -27.38 31.87 23.99
N GLU A 93 -26.37 31.66 23.16
CA GLU A 93 -24.94 31.74 23.52
C GLU A 93 -24.24 33.04 23.08
N ARG A 94 -24.93 33.97 22.40
CA ARG A 94 -24.30 35.23 21.93
C ARG A 94 -24.09 36.23 23.08
N PRO A 95 -22.86 36.67 23.37
CA PRO A 95 -22.58 37.56 24.49
C PRO A 95 -22.70 39.02 24.04
N LYS A 96 -23.91 39.54 23.83
CA LYS A 96 -24.10 41.00 23.66
C LYS A 96 -25.41 41.52 24.26
N GLY A 97 -25.24 42.33 25.30
CA GLY A 97 -26.12 43.48 25.59
C GLY A 97 -27.31 43.23 26.52
N LYS A 98 -27.42 44.08 27.55
CA LYS A 98 -28.55 44.17 28.48
C LYS A 98 -29.87 44.27 27.72
N GLY A 99 -30.75 43.30 27.92
CA GLY A 99 -32.02 43.13 27.19
C GLY A 99 -32.29 41.68 26.74
N SER A 100 -31.41 40.72 27.04
CA SER A 100 -31.60 39.30 26.72
C SER A 100 -32.66 38.64 27.62
N ASP A 101 -33.91 39.05 27.46
CA ASP A 101 -34.99 38.07 27.52
C ASP A 101 -34.67 37.08 26.40
N PHE A 102 -34.15 35.91 26.73
CA PHE A 102 -33.67 34.95 25.73
C PHE A 102 -34.84 34.50 24.86
N VAL A 103 -34.70 34.47 23.54
CA VAL A 103 -35.80 34.00 22.65
C VAL A 103 -36.22 32.57 23.01
N ALA A 104 -35.29 31.70 23.36
CA ALA A 104 -35.60 30.36 23.86
C ALA A 104 -36.53 30.39 25.10
N HIS A 105 -36.40 31.38 25.99
CA HIS A 105 -37.33 31.54 27.11
C HIS A 105 -38.73 31.93 26.65
N ALA A 106 -38.87 32.76 25.62
CA ALA A 106 -40.18 33.08 25.06
C ALA A 106 -40.91 31.83 24.53
N PHE A 107 -40.17 30.85 23.99
CA PHE A 107 -40.71 29.54 23.59
C PHE A 107 -41.16 28.68 24.78
N PHE A 108 -40.43 28.71 25.90
CA PHE A 108 -40.78 27.92 27.10
C PHE A 108 -41.83 28.60 28.00
N ASP A 109 -41.93 29.93 27.93
CA ASP A 109 -42.88 30.75 28.69
C ASP A 109 -44.15 31.05 27.85
N ASP A 110 -44.35 30.34 26.71
CA ASP A 110 -45.53 30.40 25.85
C ASP A 110 -46.78 29.96 26.65
N PRO A 111 -47.87 30.77 26.68
CA PRO A 111 -49.13 30.40 27.33
C PRO A 111 -49.74 29.07 26.84
N TRP A 112 -49.37 28.62 25.64
CA TRP A 112 -49.81 27.38 25.00
C TRP A 112 -48.70 26.32 24.95
N ALA A 113 -47.63 26.46 25.74
CA ALA A 113 -46.45 25.59 25.66
C ALA A 113 -46.76 24.10 25.87
N GLU A 114 -47.71 23.77 26.75
CA GLU A 114 -48.12 22.39 27.03
C GLU A 114 -48.94 21.78 25.89
N THR A 115 -49.80 22.57 25.24
CA THR A 115 -50.63 22.13 24.11
C THR A 115 -49.84 22.05 22.80
N ARG A 116 -48.82 22.89 22.63
CA ARG A 116 -47.99 22.94 21.41
C ARG A 116 -46.77 22.01 21.46
N ASN A 117 -46.37 21.57 22.66
CA ASN A 117 -45.31 20.59 22.90
C ASN A 117 -43.98 20.92 22.19
N HIS A 118 -43.50 22.15 22.37
CA HIS A 118 -42.29 22.71 21.76
C HIS A 118 -41.03 21.86 21.92
N VAL A 119 -40.95 21.05 22.98
CA VAL A 119 -39.80 20.20 23.31
C VAL A 119 -39.72 18.95 22.41
N MET A 120 -40.84 18.57 21.80
CA MET A 120 -40.97 17.40 20.92
C MET A 120 -40.86 17.75 19.43
N VAL A 121 -40.65 19.03 19.10
CA VAL A 121 -40.43 19.44 17.71
C VAL A 121 -39.05 18.96 17.29
N SER A 122 -39.03 18.10 16.28
CA SER A 122 -37.81 17.57 15.69
C SER A 122 -37.48 18.28 14.39
N ASP A 123 -36.19 18.38 14.08
CA ASP A 123 -35.76 18.73 12.72
C ASP A 123 -35.96 17.55 11.74
N ARG A 124 -35.58 17.74 10.49
CA ARG A 124 -35.64 16.70 9.44
C ARG A 124 -34.83 15.44 9.78
N ASP A 125 -33.81 15.57 10.62
CA ASP A 125 -32.95 14.47 11.08
C ASP A 125 -33.48 13.82 12.37
N GLY A 126 -34.70 14.15 12.81
CA GLY A 126 -35.29 13.62 14.04
C GLY A 126 -34.70 14.20 15.32
N ARG A 127 -33.83 15.22 15.25
CA ARG A 127 -33.22 15.83 16.44
C ARG A 127 -34.20 16.76 17.11
N THR A 128 -34.56 16.43 18.35
CA THR A 128 -35.37 17.29 19.22
C THR A 128 -34.59 18.52 19.70
N THR A 129 -35.30 19.48 20.29
CA THR A 129 -34.72 20.66 20.95
C THR A 129 -33.68 20.28 22.01
N LEU A 130 -33.82 19.12 22.67
CA LEU A 130 -32.85 18.61 23.65
C LEU A 130 -31.53 18.16 22.98
N HIS A 131 -31.59 17.53 21.79
CA HIS A 131 -30.40 17.13 21.04
C HIS A 131 -29.57 18.34 20.62
N GLU A 132 -30.20 19.37 20.04
CA GLU A 132 -29.49 20.60 19.66
C GLU A 132 -28.95 21.34 20.89
N ALA A 133 -29.67 21.35 22.02
CA ALA A 133 -29.18 21.96 23.26
C ALA A 133 -27.95 21.22 23.85
N LEU A 134 -27.90 19.89 23.74
CA LEU A 134 -26.76 19.08 24.15
C LEU A 134 -25.59 19.18 23.17
N ASP A 135 -25.88 19.32 21.88
CA ASP A 135 -24.87 19.56 20.85
C ASP A 135 -24.09 20.86 21.11
N ARG A 136 -24.78 21.88 21.64
CA ARG A 136 -24.21 23.19 21.96
C ARG A 136 -23.72 23.33 23.40
N SER A 137 -24.02 22.37 24.28
CA SER A 137 -23.73 22.44 25.73
C SER A 137 -24.44 23.59 26.46
N SER A 138 -25.64 23.96 25.98
CA SER A 138 -26.47 25.03 26.55
C SER A 138 -27.18 24.62 27.85
N TYR A 139 -26.46 24.69 28.98
CA TYR A 139 -26.90 24.18 30.30
C TYR A 139 -28.29 24.66 30.78
N ARG A 140 -28.63 25.93 30.53
CA ARG A 140 -29.91 26.52 30.95
C ARG A 140 -31.12 26.00 30.15
N VAL A 141 -30.93 25.76 28.86
CA VAL A 141 -31.97 25.20 27.97
C VAL A 141 -32.13 23.70 28.25
N ILE A 142 -31.02 22.99 28.47
CA ILE A 142 -31.03 21.58 28.84
C ILE A 142 -31.98 21.36 30.03
N HIS A 143 -31.84 22.11 31.13
CA HIS A 143 -32.70 21.95 32.30
C HIS A 143 -34.21 22.17 32.05
N LYS A 144 -34.58 23.10 31.14
CA LYS A 144 -35.98 23.35 30.79
C LYS A 144 -36.57 22.28 29.86
N CYS A 145 -35.73 21.59 29.09
CA CYS A 145 -36.12 20.54 28.15
C CYS A 145 -36.15 19.13 28.76
N LEU A 146 -35.73 18.95 30.01
CA LEU A 146 -35.69 17.64 30.68
C LEU A 146 -37.10 17.15 31.01
N ARG A 147 -37.69 16.42 30.08
CA ARG A 147 -38.90 15.62 30.28
C ARG A 147 -38.57 14.14 30.04
N PRO A 148 -39.07 13.20 30.84
CA PRO A 148 -38.77 11.77 30.69
C PRO A 148 -39.03 11.24 29.26
N GLU A 149 -40.08 11.75 28.63
CA GLU A 149 -40.49 11.39 27.26
C GLU A 149 -39.49 11.85 26.19
N VAL A 150 -38.84 13.01 26.37
CA VAL A 150 -37.90 13.58 25.38
C VAL A 150 -36.50 12.96 25.51
N MET A 151 -36.14 12.54 26.72
CA MET A 151 -34.80 12.02 27.03
C MET A 151 -34.49 10.64 26.43
N LEU A 152 -35.54 9.91 26.03
CA LEU A 152 -35.43 8.56 25.47
C LEU A 152 -35.62 8.52 23.95
N LEU A 153 -35.97 9.64 23.33
CA LEU A 153 -36.18 9.69 21.88
C LEU A 153 -34.84 9.67 21.15
N PRO A 154 -34.61 8.69 20.26
CA PRO A 154 -33.46 8.73 19.37
C PRO A 154 -33.69 9.73 18.23
N ASP A 155 -32.59 10.26 17.68
CA ASP A 155 -32.61 10.89 16.36
C ASP A 155 -32.72 9.86 15.22
N ALA A 156 -32.69 10.30 13.96
CA ALA A 156 -32.80 9.43 12.80
C ALA A 156 -31.63 8.43 12.62
N ARG A 157 -30.60 8.49 13.48
CA ARG A 157 -29.46 7.55 13.52
C ARG A 157 -29.48 6.66 14.77
N GLY A 158 -30.58 6.64 15.52
CA GLY A 158 -30.67 5.89 16.77
C GLY A 158 -29.96 6.58 17.95
N GLN A 159 -29.40 7.78 17.78
CA GLN A 159 -28.61 8.42 18.82
C GLN A 159 -29.50 9.11 19.84
N THR A 160 -29.37 8.71 21.10
CA THR A 160 -30.09 9.32 22.23
C THR A 160 -29.43 10.62 22.70
N PRO A 161 -30.13 11.47 23.46
CA PRO A 161 -29.54 12.65 24.11
C PRO A 161 -28.25 12.34 24.90
N LEU A 162 -28.15 11.15 25.50
CA LEU A 162 -26.94 10.73 26.22
C LEU A 162 -25.73 10.52 25.29
N HIS A 163 -25.93 10.09 24.04
CA HIS A 163 -24.85 9.99 23.05
C HIS A 163 -24.28 11.36 22.68
N TYR A 164 -25.14 12.37 22.55
CA TYR A 164 -24.72 13.75 22.29
C TYR A 164 -23.99 14.34 23.50
N ALA A 165 -24.49 14.12 24.72
CA ALA A 165 -23.81 14.53 25.94
C ALA A 165 -22.41 13.88 26.07
N ALA A 166 -22.32 12.59 25.74
CA ALA A 166 -21.08 11.82 25.74
C ALA A 166 -20.08 12.30 24.69
N ARG A 167 -20.54 12.64 23.48
CA ARG A 167 -19.72 13.17 22.39
C ARG A 167 -19.08 14.52 22.75
N ASN A 168 -19.84 15.39 23.41
CA ASN A 168 -19.40 16.74 23.75
C ASN A 168 -18.75 16.88 25.13
N GLY A 169 -18.64 15.78 25.89
CA GLY A 169 -17.96 15.79 27.18
C GLY A 169 -18.72 16.55 28.27
N ASN A 170 -20.04 16.75 28.14
CA ASN A 170 -20.82 17.55 29.07
C ASN A 170 -21.23 16.72 30.31
N ILE A 171 -20.34 16.72 31.30
CA ILE A 171 -20.45 15.94 32.54
C ILE A 171 -21.76 16.26 33.29
N GLY A 172 -22.08 17.53 33.49
CA GLY A 172 -23.26 17.94 34.24
C GLY A 172 -24.57 17.59 33.54
N ALA A 173 -24.62 17.73 32.21
CA ALA A 173 -25.79 17.33 31.44
C ALA A 173 -25.97 15.81 31.42
N ALA A 174 -24.90 15.04 31.22
CA ALA A 174 -24.94 13.59 31.26
C ALA A 174 -25.36 13.05 32.64
N ALA A 175 -24.80 13.59 33.73
CA ALA A 175 -25.21 13.22 35.10
C ALA A 175 -26.69 13.52 35.35
N THR A 176 -27.19 14.64 34.84
CA THR A 176 -28.60 15.01 34.97
C THR A 176 -29.51 14.10 34.13
N LEU A 177 -29.09 13.72 32.92
CA LEU A 177 -29.81 12.75 32.08
C LEU A 177 -29.87 11.37 32.75
N ILE A 178 -28.76 10.89 33.31
CA ILE A 178 -28.70 9.59 34.00
C ILE A 178 -29.61 9.59 35.23
N ARG A 179 -29.56 10.64 36.07
CA ARG A 179 -30.42 10.77 37.25
C ARG A 179 -31.92 10.78 36.93
N ASN A 180 -32.28 11.28 35.74
CA ASN A 180 -33.67 11.34 35.28
C ASN A 180 -34.06 10.12 34.41
N GLY A 181 -33.26 9.04 34.42
CA GLY A 181 -33.63 7.75 33.83
C GLY A 181 -33.16 7.49 32.41
N ALA A 182 -32.15 8.22 31.90
CA ALA A 182 -31.58 7.91 30.59
C ALA A 182 -30.91 6.52 30.57
N LYS A 183 -31.23 5.71 29.57
CA LYS A 183 -30.68 4.37 29.42
C LYS A 183 -29.22 4.44 28.94
N ILE A 184 -28.28 4.10 29.83
CA ILE A 184 -26.84 4.14 29.53
C ILE A 184 -26.43 3.08 28.49
N THR A 185 -27.16 1.97 28.44
CA THR A 185 -26.95 0.85 27.49
C THR A 185 -27.71 1.01 26.18
N ALA A 186 -28.35 2.15 25.92
CA ALA A 186 -28.96 2.41 24.62
C ALA A 186 -27.89 2.35 23.52
N ARG A 187 -28.23 1.72 22.40
CA ARG A 187 -27.38 1.55 21.22
C ARG A 187 -27.95 2.37 20.07
N ASP A 188 -27.08 3.05 19.34
CA ASP A 188 -27.43 3.72 18.08
C ASP A 188 -27.44 2.72 16.91
N ASP A 189 -27.70 3.21 15.69
CA ASP A 189 -27.78 2.35 14.50
C ASP A 189 -26.43 1.70 14.12
N ASP A 190 -25.32 2.23 14.63
CA ASP A 190 -23.96 1.67 14.49
C ASP A 190 -23.60 0.71 15.65
N ASP A 191 -24.59 0.32 16.47
CA ASP A 191 -24.45 -0.50 17.68
C ASP A 191 -23.54 0.14 18.77
N GLN A 192 -23.38 1.47 18.74
CA GLN A 192 -22.55 2.23 19.68
C GLN A 192 -23.37 2.68 20.88
N THR A 193 -22.77 2.60 22.07
CA THR A 193 -23.36 3.16 23.30
C THR A 193 -22.80 4.56 23.59
N ALA A 194 -23.41 5.28 24.54
CA ALA A 194 -22.87 6.57 25.01
C ALA A 194 -21.41 6.46 25.47
N LEU A 195 -20.99 5.31 26.02
CA LEU A 195 -19.60 5.07 26.39
C LEU A 195 -18.67 5.01 25.16
N HIS A 196 -19.11 4.41 24.05
CA HIS A 196 -18.34 4.40 22.79
C HIS A 196 -18.13 5.83 22.27
N CYS A 197 -19.18 6.65 22.32
CA CYS A 197 -19.09 8.06 21.92
C CYS A 197 -18.14 8.85 22.83
N ALA A 198 -18.22 8.67 24.15
CA ALA A 198 -17.29 9.31 25.09
C ALA A 198 -15.84 8.85 24.89
N ALA A 199 -15.63 7.54 24.67
CA ALA A 199 -14.31 6.98 24.44
C ALA A 199 -13.69 7.49 23.12
N ARG A 200 -14.46 7.45 22.03
CA ARG A 200 -14.05 7.94 20.71
C ARG A 200 -13.70 9.41 20.71
N CYS A 201 -14.43 10.21 21.48
CA CYS A 201 -14.20 11.66 21.58
C CYS A 201 -13.15 12.05 22.62
N GLY A 202 -12.56 11.08 23.34
CA GLY A 202 -11.50 11.34 24.32
C GLY A 202 -11.98 11.97 25.63
N ASN A 203 -13.27 11.86 25.95
CA ASN A 203 -13.86 12.51 27.12
C ASN A 203 -13.66 11.66 28.38
N GLU A 204 -12.45 11.73 28.96
CA GLU A 204 -12.04 10.88 30.09
C GLU A 204 -12.97 10.97 31.30
N SER A 205 -13.24 12.17 31.81
CA SER A 205 -14.04 12.36 33.03
C SER A 205 -15.48 11.86 32.87
N LEU A 206 -16.05 11.98 31.67
CA LEU A 206 -17.40 11.51 31.39
C LEU A 206 -17.44 10.01 31.11
N ALA A 207 -16.45 9.48 30.39
CA ALA A 207 -16.28 8.03 30.25
C ALA A 207 -16.15 7.37 31.64
N HIS A 208 -15.40 7.99 32.56
CA HIS A 208 -15.30 7.55 33.95
C HIS A 208 -16.64 7.55 34.69
N GLN A 209 -17.41 8.64 34.66
CA GLN A 209 -18.73 8.68 35.31
C GLN A 209 -19.71 7.66 34.71
N LEU A 210 -19.72 7.51 33.39
CA LEU A 210 -20.54 6.51 32.71
C LEU A 210 -20.15 5.12 33.20
N ILE A 211 -18.86 4.80 33.24
CA ILE A 211 -18.33 3.52 33.74
C ILE A 211 -18.72 3.27 35.20
N CYS A 212 -18.58 4.26 36.10
CA CYS A 212 -18.96 4.15 37.51
C CYS A 212 -20.46 3.88 37.70
N HIS A 213 -21.32 4.54 36.92
CA HIS A 213 -22.77 4.33 36.94
C HIS A 213 -23.20 3.02 36.28
N VAL A 214 -22.37 2.48 35.40
CA VAL A 214 -22.62 1.25 34.63
C VAL A 214 -22.14 0.00 35.38
N SER A 215 -21.11 0.12 36.25
CA SER A 215 -20.51 -1.01 36.97
C SER A 215 -21.45 -1.74 37.94
N SER A 216 -22.59 -1.17 38.34
CA SER A 216 -23.56 -1.82 39.22
C SER A 216 -24.44 -2.87 38.52
N ASP A 217 -24.63 -2.78 37.21
CA ASP A 217 -25.71 -3.51 36.50
C ASP A 217 -25.27 -4.34 35.26
N LEU A 218 -23.97 -4.46 34.96
CA LEU A 218 -23.50 -5.12 33.72
C LEU A 218 -23.17 -6.61 33.82
N SER A 219 -23.39 -7.31 32.70
CA SER A 219 -22.86 -8.65 32.41
C SER A 219 -21.34 -8.66 32.14
N LYS A 220 -20.72 -9.85 32.13
CA LYS A 220 -19.26 -10.03 31.94
C LYS A 220 -18.75 -9.50 30.60
N GLU A 221 -19.53 -9.69 29.53
CA GLU A 221 -19.16 -9.27 28.17
C GLU A 221 -19.17 -7.75 27.98
N GLU A 222 -20.09 -7.06 28.67
CA GLU A 222 -20.20 -5.60 28.56
C GLU A 222 -19.06 -4.88 29.29
N ARG A 223 -18.54 -5.47 30.38
CA ARG A 223 -17.31 -4.99 31.04
C ARG A 223 -16.07 -5.20 30.17
N LYS A 224 -15.98 -6.36 29.50
CA LYS A 224 -14.90 -6.67 28.55
C LYS A 224 -14.90 -5.69 27.38
N MET A 225 -16.07 -5.38 26.84
CA MET A 225 -16.25 -4.39 25.78
C MET A 225 -15.83 -2.99 26.24
N ALA A 226 -16.27 -2.55 27.42
CA ALA A 226 -15.91 -1.24 27.99
C ALA A 226 -14.39 -1.09 28.19
N LEU A 227 -13.72 -2.11 28.74
CA LEU A 227 -12.26 -2.15 28.91
C LEU A 227 -11.53 -2.07 27.57
N ASN A 228 -11.94 -2.88 26.59
CA ASN A 228 -11.35 -2.87 25.25
C ASN A 228 -11.54 -1.52 24.55
N LEU A 229 -12.66 -0.82 24.76
CA LEU A 229 -12.95 0.48 24.16
C LEU A 229 -12.16 1.63 24.80
N VAL A 230 -12.05 1.63 26.13
CA VAL A 230 -11.27 2.63 26.88
C VAL A 230 -9.79 2.44 26.57
N ALA A 231 -9.34 1.18 26.49
CA ALA A 231 -8.04 0.84 25.96
C ALA A 231 -7.90 1.35 24.52
N ALA A 232 -8.87 1.05 23.63
CA ALA A 232 -8.90 1.42 22.20
C ALA A 232 -8.58 2.87 21.88
N HIS A 233 -8.95 3.77 22.79
CA HIS A 233 -8.82 5.21 22.61
C HIS A 233 -7.76 5.84 23.53
N GLY A 234 -6.98 5.03 24.24
CA GLY A 234 -5.84 5.48 25.06
C GLY A 234 -6.23 6.28 26.30
N LEU A 235 -7.45 6.10 26.82
CA LEU A 235 -7.96 6.87 27.97
C LEU A 235 -7.43 6.28 29.28
N TYR A 236 -6.38 6.92 29.79
CA TYR A 236 -5.58 6.45 30.92
C TYR A 236 -6.35 6.47 32.24
N MET A 237 -6.97 7.60 32.59
CA MET A 237 -7.66 7.77 33.87
C MET A 237 -8.89 6.84 34.02
N PRO A 238 -9.81 6.73 33.04
CA PRO A 238 -11.00 5.90 33.20
C PRO A 238 -10.68 4.41 33.30
N ALA A 239 -9.64 3.93 32.59
CA ALA A 239 -9.14 2.56 32.72
C ALA A 239 -8.57 2.31 34.11
N MET A 240 -7.74 3.23 34.64
CA MET A 240 -7.19 3.11 35.99
C MET A 240 -8.27 3.12 37.08
N TYR A 241 -9.27 4.01 36.98
CA TYR A 241 -10.34 4.08 37.98
C TYR A 241 -11.33 2.93 37.87
N PHE A 242 -11.60 2.40 36.67
CA PHE A 242 -12.40 1.18 36.50
C PHE A 242 -11.75 -0.03 37.16
N LEU A 243 -10.41 -0.11 37.13
CA LEU A 243 -9.61 -1.12 37.82
C LEU A 243 -9.54 -0.89 39.35
N ARG A 244 -9.95 0.27 39.86
CA ARG A 244 -9.81 0.66 41.27
C ARG A 244 -11.00 0.24 42.17
N GLY A 245 -12.18 -0.02 41.60
CA GLY A 245 -13.40 -0.28 42.39
C GLY A 245 -13.86 0.96 43.17
N ASN A 246 -15.17 1.13 43.32
CA ASN A 246 -15.74 2.25 44.08
C ASN A 246 -15.51 2.03 45.58
N ASP A 247 -14.42 2.58 46.13
CA ASP A 247 -14.38 3.00 47.53
C ASP A 247 -13.85 4.44 47.57
N GLU A 248 -14.66 5.32 48.16
CA GLU A 248 -14.36 6.72 48.40
C GLU A 248 -13.16 6.84 49.37
N LEU A 249 -12.18 7.68 49.03
CA LEU A 249 -11.64 8.75 49.90
C LEU A 249 -10.33 9.35 49.37
N GLU A 250 -10.15 10.60 49.79
CA GLU A 250 -9.12 11.58 49.46
C GLU A 250 -7.68 11.11 49.73
N ASP A 251 -6.75 11.65 48.94
CA ASP A 251 -5.32 11.82 49.20
C ASP A 251 -4.56 10.66 49.86
N GLN A 252 -3.86 9.85 49.04
CA GLN A 252 -2.45 9.55 49.24
C GLN A 252 -1.83 8.79 48.05
N HIS A 253 -0.59 9.18 47.76
CA HIS A 253 0.24 8.87 46.60
C HIS A 253 0.52 7.38 46.36
N GLU A 254 0.55 7.02 45.06
CA GLU A 254 1.36 5.99 44.35
C GLU A 254 1.41 4.54 44.86
N ALA A 255 1.24 4.25 46.16
CA ALA A 255 1.42 2.92 46.74
C ALA A 255 0.16 2.04 46.76
N GLN A 256 -1.05 2.62 46.60
CA GLN A 256 -2.30 1.85 46.62
C GLN A 256 -2.81 1.41 45.24
N GLY A 257 -2.29 2.00 44.15
CA GLY A 257 -2.48 1.47 42.79
C GLY A 257 -1.80 0.10 42.60
N LEU A 258 -0.71 -0.15 43.33
CA LEU A 258 0.00 -1.43 43.39
C LEU A 258 -0.83 -2.55 44.03
N LEU A 259 -1.71 -2.26 45.00
CA LEU A 259 -2.41 -3.28 45.78
C LEU A 259 -3.68 -3.79 45.08
N LEU A 260 -4.28 -3.00 44.19
CA LEU A 260 -5.57 -3.30 43.53
C LEU A 260 -5.42 -3.82 42.09
N ALA A 261 -4.36 -3.42 41.37
CA ALA A 261 -3.92 -4.14 40.16
C ALA A 261 -3.58 -5.61 40.48
N HIS A 262 -3.16 -5.88 41.72
CA HIS A 262 -2.93 -7.22 42.27
C HIS A 262 -4.22 -8.04 42.47
N ASN A 263 -5.39 -7.40 42.63
CA ASN A 263 -6.66 -8.05 42.98
C ASN A 263 -7.65 -8.23 41.80
N LEU A 264 -7.65 -7.34 40.80
CA LEU A 264 -8.61 -7.44 39.67
C LEU A 264 -8.04 -8.11 38.42
N ALA A 265 -6.72 -8.14 38.27
CA ALA A 265 -6.09 -8.93 37.23
C ALA A 265 -6.00 -10.43 37.62
N ALA A 266 -6.51 -10.80 38.80
CA ALA A 266 -6.39 -12.11 39.42
C ALA A 266 -7.31 -13.21 38.81
N ASP A 267 -8.30 -12.88 37.97
CA ASP A 267 -9.27 -13.90 37.54
C ASP A 267 -8.96 -14.58 36.19
N ASN A 268 -8.11 -14.00 35.32
CA ASN A 268 -7.65 -14.69 34.11
C ASN A 268 -6.32 -14.09 33.56
N MET A 269 -5.26 -14.90 33.52
CA MET A 269 -3.93 -14.46 33.09
C MET A 269 -3.86 -14.10 31.60
N ASP A 270 -4.70 -14.70 30.76
CA ASP A 270 -4.63 -14.56 29.30
C ASP A 270 -5.16 -13.20 28.81
N ASP A 271 -6.27 -12.71 29.38
CA ASP A 271 -6.86 -11.41 29.01
C ASP A 271 -5.90 -10.24 29.30
N ARG A 272 -5.04 -10.37 30.31
CA ARG A 272 -4.00 -9.37 30.66
C ARG A 272 -2.89 -9.31 29.60
N GLN A 273 -2.53 -10.46 29.02
CA GLN A 273 -1.47 -10.52 28.01
C GLN A 273 -1.97 -10.00 26.66
N ASP A 274 -3.20 -10.34 26.29
CA ASP A 274 -3.82 -9.84 25.06
C ASP A 274 -3.96 -8.31 25.09
N LEU A 275 -4.32 -7.74 26.25
CA LEU A 275 -4.38 -6.29 26.44
C LEU A 275 -3.00 -5.63 26.33
N LEU A 276 -1.94 -6.29 26.81
CA LEU A 276 -0.56 -5.82 26.67
C LEU A 276 -0.13 -5.81 25.19
N ILE A 277 -0.43 -6.86 24.43
CA ILE A 277 -0.14 -6.95 22.98
C ILE A 277 -0.86 -5.83 22.23
N TRP A 278 -2.14 -5.63 22.55
CA TRP A 278 -2.96 -4.59 21.93
C TRP A 278 -2.45 -3.17 22.27
N ALA A 279 -2.12 -2.90 23.54
CA ALA A 279 -1.56 -1.61 23.95
C ALA A 279 -0.21 -1.34 23.27
N ALA A 280 0.59 -2.39 23.07
CA ALA A 280 1.85 -2.34 22.35
C ALA A 280 1.67 -2.01 20.86
N GLU A 281 0.66 -2.60 20.21
CA GLU A 281 0.29 -2.30 18.82
C GLU A 281 -0.06 -0.83 18.60
N LYS A 282 -0.93 -0.29 19.46
CA LYS A 282 -1.41 1.09 19.31
C LYS A 282 -0.40 2.13 19.79
N GLY A 283 0.61 1.72 20.55
CA GLY A 283 1.64 2.63 21.07
C GLY A 283 1.24 3.35 22.36
N HIS A 284 0.35 2.76 23.16
CA HIS A 284 -0.06 3.34 24.44
C HIS A 284 0.96 3.02 25.54
N THR A 285 2.09 3.75 25.53
CA THR A 285 3.24 3.47 26.41
C THR A 285 2.89 3.52 27.90
N ALA A 286 2.00 4.42 28.34
CA ALA A 286 1.57 4.51 29.73
C ALA A 286 0.81 3.25 30.17
N THR A 287 -0.14 2.78 29.35
CA THR A 287 -0.88 1.53 29.59
C THR A 287 0.05 0.33 29.62
N VAL A 288 1.03 0.27 28.73
CA VAL A 288 2.05 -0.78 28.72
C VAL A 288 2.83 -0.81 30.04
N ARG A 289 3.29 0.34 30.56
CA ARG A 289 4.02 0.40 31.85
C ARG A 289 3.19 -0.11 33.02
N VAL A 290 1.94 0.36 33.13
CA VAL A 290 1.03 -0.06 34.21
C VAL A 290 0.76 -1.57 34.14
N LEU A 291 0.55 -2.12 32.95
CA LEU A 291 0.34 -3.56 32.78
C LEU A 291 1.58 -4.40 33.16
N LEU A 292 2.77 -3.91 32.85
CA LEU A 292 4.04 -4.55 33.22
C LEU A 292 4.27 -4.51 34.74
N GLU A 293 4.00 -3.37 35.37
CA GLU A 293 4.06 -3.21 36.84
C GLU A 293 3.03 -4.08 37.56
N ALA A 294 1.85 -4.29 36.94
CA ALA A 294 0.83 -5.22 37.40
C ALA A 294 1.19 -6.71 37.19
N GLY A 295 2.38 -7.01 36.65
CA GLY A 295 2.88 -8.38 36.48
C GLY A 295 2.46 -9.06 35.16
N ALA A 296 2.10 -8.30 34.12
CA ALA A 296 1.96 -8.86 32.77
C ALA A 296 3.31 -9.43 32.27
N LYS A 297 3.27 -10.50 31.47
CA LYS A 297 4.47 -11.19 31.01
C LYS A 297 4.89 -10.60 29.66
N VAL A 298 6.04 -9.96 29.65
CA VAL A 298 6.59 -9.29 28.46
C VAL A 298 6.77 -10.23 27.26
N CYS A 299 7.04 -11.51 27.52
CA CYS A 299 7.32 -12.53 26.51
C CYS A 299 6.11 -13.41 26.17
N HIS A 300 4.90 -13.11 26.65
CA HIS A 300 3.74 -13.91 26.27
C HIS A 300 3.41 -13.65 24.79
N ALA A 301 3.34 -14.73 24.00
CA ALA A 301 2.88 -14.68 22.63
C ALA A 301 1.38 -15.00 22.59
N GLY A 302 0.56 -14.04 22.16
CA GLY A 302 -0.89 -14.20 22.08
C GLY A 302 -1.33 -15.10 20.91
N ALA A 303 -2.64 -15.12 20.63
CA ALA A 303 -3.19 -15.85 19.48
C ALA A 303 -2.56 -15.38 18.15
N GLY A 304 -1.58 -16.14 17.64
CA GLY A 304 -0.79 -15.78 16.45
C GLY A 304 0.72 -15.68 16.66
N GLU A 305 1.25 -16.13 17.80
CA GLU A 305 2.70 -16.20 18.09
C GLU A 305 3.41 -14.82 18.08
N ARG A 306 2.66 -13.74 18.28
CA ARG A 306 3.20 -12.37 18.32
C ARG A 306 3.38 -11.90 19.76
N THR A 307 4.57 -11.44 20.08
CA THR A 307 4.89 -10.79 21.35
C THR A 307 4.52 -9.30 21.32
N PRO A 308 4.27 -8.67 22.48
CA PRO A 308 4.09 -7.22 22.56
C PRO A 308 5.24 -6.44 21.88
N LEU A 309 6.47 -6.93 22.01
CA LEU A 309 7.64 -6.33 21.36
C LEU A 309 7.53 -6.40 19.82
N SER A 310 7.22 -7.58 19.27
CA SER A 310 7.08 -7.77 17.82
C SER A 310 6.04 -6.83 17.21
N GLN A 311 4.93 -6.62 17.91
CA GLN A 311 3.82 -5.77 17.47
C GLN A 311 4.16 -4.28 17.60
N ALA A 312 4.85 -3.86 18.68
CA ALA A 312 5.35 -2.49 18.83
C ALA A 312 6.37 -2.12 17.73
N VAL A 313 7.26 -3.06 17.38
CA VAL A 313 8.25 -2.88 16.30
C VAL A 313 7.58 -2.78 14.93
N GLU A 314 6.64 -3.68 14.60
CA GLU A 314 5.92 -3.65 13.31
C GLU A 314 5.12 -2.36 13.12
N ASN A 315 4.58 -1.80 14.21
CA ASN A 315 3.81 -0.56 14.20
C ASN A 315 4.63 0.70 14.51
N LYS A 316 5.97 0.62 14.52
CA LYS A 316 6.87 1.78 14.62
C LYS A 316 6.72 2.57 15.93
N ARG A 317 6.51 1.88 17.05
CA ARG A 317 6.22 2.47 18.36
C ARG A 317 7.47 2.57 19.24
N ASP A 318 8.38 3.49 18.92
CA ASP A 318 9.70 3.59 19.56
C ASP A 318 9.64 3.69 21.10
N SER A 319 8.81 4.58 21.65
CA SER A 319 8.67 4.74 23.12
C SER A 319 8.15 3.49 23.81
N THR A 320 7.31 2.72 23.12
CA THR A 320 6.76 1.46 23.65
C THR A 320 7.76 0.32 23.53
N VAL A 321 8.55 0.28 22.44
CA VAL A 321 9.68 -0.66 22.30
C VAL A 321 10.69 -0.43 23.42
N GLU A 322 11.06 0.82 23.70
CA GLU A 322 11.98 1.15 24.81
C GLU A 322 11.42 0.69 26.17
N ALA A 323 10.14 0.92 26.43
CA ALA A 323 9.50 0.49 27.68
C ALA A 323 9.49 -1.04 27.83
N LEU A 324 9.21 -1.77 26.75
CA LEU A 324 9.21 -3.24 26.74
C LEU A 324 10.62 -3.81 26.93
N LEU A 325 11.64 -3.24 26.28
CA LEU A 325 13.04 -3.65 26.44
C LEU A 325 13.54 -3.43 27.88
N LYS A 326 13.22 -2.27 28.48
CA LYS A 326 13.55 -1.99 29.90
C LYS A 326 12.88 -2.96 30.87
N ALA A 327 11.70 -3.48 30.52
CA ALA A 327 10.99 -4.49 31.31
C ALA A 327 11.51 -5.92 31.11
N GLY A 328 12.56 -6.11 30.30
CA GLY A 328 13.19 -7.42 30.08
C GLY A 328 12.67 -8.18 28.86
N ALA A 329 12.06 -7.50 27.88
CA ALA A 329 11.76 -8.12 26.59
C ALA A 329 13.05 -8.61 25.92
N LYS A 330 13.05 -9.85 25.43
CA LYS A 330 14.19 -10.40 24.71
C LYS A 330 14.11 -10.00 23.23
N PRO A 331 15.08 -9.25 22.69
CA PRO A 331 15.02 -8.81 21.28
C PRO A 331 15.25 -9.94 20.27
N ASP A 332 15.93 -11.02 20.69
CA ASP A 332 16.27 -12.17 19.84
C ASP A 332 15.21 -13.27 19.85
N GLU A 333 14.06 -13.06 20.51
CA GLU A 333 12.96 -14.01 20.51
C GLU A 333 12.33 -14.07 19.11
N PHE A 334 12.20 -15.27 18.56
CA PHE A 334 11.57 -15.47 17.25
C PHE A 334 10.06 -15.36 17.38
N THR A 335 9.47 -14.51 16.56
CA THR A 335 8.01 -14.42 16.37
C THR A 335 7.72 -14.61 14.89
N LEU A 336 6.92 -15.61 14.55
CA LEU A 336 6.65 -15.99 13.16
C LEU A 336 7.94 -16.20 12.33
N GLY A 337 8.98 -16.76 12.96
CA GLY A 337 10.28 -17.04 12.34
C GLY A 337 11.22 -15.84 12.15
N MET A 338 10.83 -14.62 12.57
CA MET A 338 11.68 -13.43 12.47
C MET A 338 12.05 -12.89 13.85
N THR A 339 13.24 -12.31 13.96
CA THR A 339 13.62 -11.51 15.15
C THR A 339 12.98 -10.13 15.13
N ALA A 340 12.94 -9.45 16.29
CA ALA A 340 12.51 -8.06 16.37
C ALA A 340 13.40 -7.15 15.50
N LEU A 341 14.71 -7.42 15.45
CA LEU A 341 15.67 -6.66 14.65
C LEU A 341 15.41 -6.83 13.15
N SER A 342 15.17 -8.05 12.66
CA SER A 342 14.81 -8.31 11.26
C SER A 342 13.53 -7.59 10.84
N ARG A 343 12.54 -7.52 11.74
CA ARG A 343 11.28 -6.81 11.49
C ARG A 343 11.47 -5.29 11.43
N ALA A 344 12.30 -4.73 12.32
CA ALA A 344 12.69 -3.32 12.29
C ALA A 344 13.51 -2.99 11.03
N ALA A 345 14.39 -3.90 10.62
CA ALA A 345 15.20 -3.81 9.40
C ALA A 345 14.34 -3.79 8.13
N ARG A 346 13.38 -4.71 8.00
CA ARG A 346 12.43 -4.77 6.87
C ARG A 346 11.62 -3.49 6.71
N SER A 347 11.27 -2.85 7.83
CA SER A 347 10.48 -1.62 7.85
C SER A 347 11.31 -0.33 7.77
N GLY A 348 12.63 -0.41 7.94
CA GLY A 348 13.57 0.70 7.81
C GLY A 348 13.61 1.65 9.01
N HIS A 349 13.16 1.21 10.18
CA HIS A 349 13.05 2.08 11.36
C HIS A 349 14.35 2.22 12.12
N LYS A 350 15.16 3.19 11.70
CA LYS A 350 16.43 3.56 12.33
C LYS A 350 16.35 3.70 13.86
N ALA A 351 15.35 4.40 14.38
CA ALA A 351 15.22 4.61 15.83
C ALA A 351 14.98 3.29 16.57
N THR A 352 14.04 2.48 16.10
CA THR A 352 13.77 1.15 16.64
C THR A 352 14.98 0.21 16.53
N ILE A 353 15.72 0.24 15.41
CA ILE A 353 16.95 -0.53 15.22
C ILE A 353 18.00 -0.13 16.27
N SER A 354 18.23 1.17 16.49
CA SER A 354 19.16 1.65 17.51
C SER A 354 18.78 1.13 18.90
N LEU A 355 17.50 1.25 19.28
CA LEU A 355 17.02 0.76 20.58
C LEU A 355 17.21 -0.75 20.76
N LEU A 356 16.97 -1.54 19.71
CA LEU A 356 17.15 -2.99 19.75
C LEU A 356 18.64 -3.37 19.87
N LEU A 357 19.52 -2.68 19.15
CA LEU A 357 20.97 -2.89 19.23
C LEU A 357 21.53 -2.50 20.61
N ASP A 358 21.08 -1.37 21.17
CA ASP A 358 21.45 -0.92 22.52
C ASP A 358 21.00 -1.91 23.61
N ALA A 359 19.88 -2.61 23.37
CA ALA A 359 19.38 -3.67 24.25
C ALA A 359 20.09 -5.03 24.05
N GLY A 360 21.10 -5.10 23.18
CA GLY A 360 21.91 -6.30 22.95
C GLY A 360 21.31 -7.29 21.94
N ALA A 361 20.48 -6.83 20.99
CA ALA A 361 20.01 -7.67 19.89
C ALA A 361 21.18 -8.22 19.06
N SER A 362 21.13 -9.51 18.72
CA SER A 362 22.13 -10.16 17.88
C SER A 362 22.01 -9.71 16.43
N VAL A 363 22.99 -8.96 15.94
CA VAL A 363 23.02 -8.37 14.60
C VAL A 363 22.97 -9.42 13.47
N ASP A 364 23.67 -10.55 13.66
CA ASP A 364 23.77 -11.63 12.67
C ASP A 364 22.85 -12.82 13.01
N LYS A 365 21.77 -12.58 13.76
CA LYS A 365 20.81 -13.65 14.07
C LYS A 365 20.05 -14.01 12.79
N LYS A 366 20.21 -15.25 12.36
CA LYS A 366 19.52 -15.82 11.20
C LYS A 366 18.03 -15.99 11.49
N ASP A 367 17.18 -15.54 10.58
CA ASP A 367 15.73 -15.77 10.63
C ASP A 367 15.39 -17.23 10.28
N ASP A 368 14.49 -17.83 11.06
CA ASP A 368 14.02 -19.22 10.92
C ASP A 368 12.82 -19.35 9.96
N THR A 369 12.51 -18.32 9.17
CA THR A 369 11.28 -18.26 8.35
C THR A 369 11.20 -19.38 7.30
N TYR A 370 10.14 -20.19 7.40
CA TYR A 370 9.74 -21.24 6.45
C TYR A 370 8.65 -20.78 5.45
N SER A 371 8.56 -19.49 5.12
CA SER A 371 7.56 -19.04 4.15
C SER A 371 7.88 -19.61 2.77
N ARG A 372 6.86 -20.12 2.04
CA ARG A 372 7.03 -20.62 0.66
C ARG A 372 7.52 -19.54 -0.31
N ASP A 373 7.33 -18.27 0.06
CA ASP A 373 7.61 -17.11 -0.80
C ASP A 373 8.88 -16.33 -0.40
N GLU A 374 9.45 -16.59 0.78
CA GLU A 374 10.67 -15.92 1.26
C GLU A 374 11.75 -16.96 1.56
N PRO A 375 12.93 -16.90 0.89
CA PRO A 375 13.98 -17.88 1.11
C PRO A 375 14.42 -17.85 2.58
N ALA A 376 14.38 -19.02 3.23
CA ALA A 376 14.71 -19.19 4.63
C ALA A 376 16.14 -18.72 4.92
N GLY A 377 16.38 -18.21 6.13
CA GLY A 377 17.75 -17.99 6.58
C GLY A 377 18.38 -16.66 6.19
N ARG A 378 17.58 -15.60 6.19
CA ARG A 378 18.01 -14.22 6.00
C ARG A 378 18.58 -13.62 7.28
N PHE A 379 19.37 -12.56 7.13
CA PHE A 379 19.93 -11.76 8.22
C PHE A 379 19.26 -10.38 8.24
N PRO A 380 19.24 -9.67 9.39
CA PRO A 380 18.73 -8.30 9.47
C PRO A 380 19.29 -7.38 8.38
N LEU A 381 20.58 -7.47 8.07
CA LEU A 381 21.22 -6.70 7.00
C LEU A 381 20.58 -6.94 5.62
N SER A 382 20.21 -8.18 5.29
CA SER A 382 19.60 -8.49 4.00
C SER A 382 18.26 -7.79 3.78
N TRP A 383 17.50 -7.56 4.86
CA TRP A 383 16.21 -6.89 4.82
C TRP A 383 16.32 -5.38 4.56
N THR A 384 17.28 -4.70 5.23
CA THR A 384 17.50 -3.27 4.96
C THR A 384 18.01 -3.05 3.54
N VAL A 385 18.81 -3.99 3.05
CA VAL A 385 19.42 -3.94 1.72
C VAL A 385 18.38 -4.14 0.62
N GLU A 386 17.58 -5.19 0.68
CA GLU A 386 16.52 -5.47 -0.32
C GLU A 386 15.51 -4.30 -0.42
N LYS A 387 15.21 -3.65 0.72
CA LYS A 387 14.28 -2.51 0.73
C LYS A 387 14.95 -1.16 0.45
N GLY A 388 16.26 -1.11 0.24
CA GLY A 388 16.98 0.13 -0.08
C GLY A 388 17.12 1.11 1.09
N HIS A 389 16.97 0.66 2.34
CA HIS A 389 17.00 1.53 3.52
C HIS A 389 18.43 1.92 3.90
N VAL A 390 19.00 2.92 3.23
CA VAL A 390 20.41 3.36 3.42
C VAL A 390 20.74 3.69 4.89
N PRO A 391 19.97 4.49 5.64
CA PRO A 391 20.32 4.84 7.02
C PRO A 391 20.24 3.64 7.97
N ALA A 392 19.31 2.72 7.73
CA ALA A 392 19.16 1.50 8.52
C ALA A 392 20.30 0.50 8.23
N THR A 393 20.66 0.34 6.95
CA THR A 393 21.79 -0.48 6.51
C THR A 393 23.08 0.00 7.15
N LYS A 394 23.32 1.32 7.15
CA LYS A 394 24.51 1.90 7.78
C LYS A 394 24.61 1.57 9.26
N LEU A 395 23.51 1.68 10.02
CA LEU A 395 23.52 1.37 11.44
C LEU A 395 23.80 -0.11 11.73
N ILE A 396 23.22 -1.01 10.94
CA ILE A 396 23.45 -2.45 11.09
C ILE A 396 24.92 -2.79 10.80
N LEU A 397 25.52 -2.17 9.78
CA LEU A 397 26.95 -2.32 9.49
C LEU A 397 27.85 -1.70 10.58
N GLU A 398 27.53 -0.51 11.08
CA GLU A 398 28.24 0.14 12.20
C GLU A 398 28.17 -0.70 13.49
N ALA A 399 27.10 -1.49 13.66
CA ALA A 399 26.93 -2.43 14.77
C ALA A 399 27.72 -3.75 14.61
N GLY A 400 28.48 -3.91 13.52
CA GLY A 400 29.36 -5.06 13.30
C GLY A 400 28.72 -6.23 12.55
N ALA A 401 27.65 -6.00 11.77
CA ALA A 401 27.07 -7.03 10.91
C ALA A 401 28.10 -7.60 9.93
N ASN A 402 28.08 -8.92 9.71
CA ASN A 402 28.92 -9.53 8.70
C ASN A 402 28.41 -9.25 7.28
N VAL A 403 29.06 -8.31 6.60
CA VAL A 403 28.71 -7.88 5.23
C VAL A 403 28.76 -9.00 4.18
N ASN A 404 29.61 -10.01 4.40
CA ASN A 404 29.88 -11.10 3.45
C ASN A 404 29.11 -12.39 3.78
N GLN A 405 28.18 -12.34 4.73
CA GLN A 405 27.40 -13.50 5.10
C GLN A 405 26.45 -13.91 3.97
N GLN A 406 26.43 -15.21 3.68
CA GLN A 406 25.58 -15.80 2.65
C GLN A 406 24.31 -16.37 3.27
N ASP A 407 23.17 -16.10 2.63
CA ASP A 407 21.90 -16.74 2.98
C ASP A 407 21.81 -18.18 2.42
N SER A 408 20.64 -18.82 2.54
CA SER A 408 20.43 -20.19 2.05
C SER A 408 20.56 -20.37 0.55
N CYS A 409 20.50 -19.29 -0.23
CA CYS A 409 20.70 -19.28 -1.69
C CYS A 409 22.14 -18.88 -2.06
N GLU A 410 23.05 -18.85 -1.08
CA GLU A 410 24.42 -18.37 -1.23
C GLU A 410 24.51 -16.88 -1.65
N LEU A 411 23.45 -16.09 -1.46
CA LEU A 411 23.44 -14.67 -1.78
C LEU A 411 24.01 -13.86 -0.61
N THR A 412 24.94 -12.95 -0.91
CA THR A 412 25.40 -11.93 0.04
C THR A 412 24.48 -10.70 0.00
N ALA A 413 24.64 -9.80 0.97
CA ALA A 413 23.97 -8.49 0.95
C ALA A 413 24.23 -7.75 -0.37
N LEU A 414 25.47 -7.79 -0.88
CA LEU A 414 25.83 -7.12 -2.14
C LEU A 414 25.03 -7.66 -3.33
N HIS A 415 24.82 -8.98 -3.43
CA HIS A 415 24.00 -9.55 -4.51
C HIS A 415 22.57 -9.00 -4.50
N ARG A 416 21.95 -8.89 -3.33
CA ARG A 416 20.57 -8.37 -3.20
C ARG A 416 20.49 -6.88 -3.53
N ALA A 417 21.45 -6.09 -3.03
CA ALA A 417 21.52 -4.67 -3.34
C ALA A 417 21.63 -4.43 -4.85
N VAL A 418 22.44 -5.25 -5.51
CA VAL A 418 22.67 -5.16 -6.96
C VAL A 418 21.47 -5.67 -7.76
N ASP A 419 20.83 -6.77 -7.35
CA ASP A 419 19.66 -7.30 -8.07
C ASP A 419 18.52 -6.28 -8.15
N ASP A 420 18.30 -5.54 -7.06
CA ASP A 420 17.29 -4.48 -6.96
C ASP A 420 17.78 -3.09 -7.47
N GLY A 421 19.08 -2.93 -7.74
CA GLY A 421 19.65 -1.68 -8.27
C GLY A 421 19.82 -0.55 -7.24
N HIS A 422 19.91 -0.85 -5.95
CA HIS A 422 20.04 0.16 -4.89
C HIS A 422 21.45 0.75 -4.81
N GLU A 423 21.81 1.64 -5.74
CA GLU A 423 23.16 2.24 -5.88
C GLU A 423 23.79 2.72 -4.57
N ALA A 424 23.03 3.47 -3.76
CA ALA A 424 23.53 4.01 -2.49
C ALA A 424 23.83 2.91 -1.46
N VAL A 425 23.07 1.81 -1.48
CA VAL A 425 23.31 0.65 -0.63
C VAL A 425 24.50 -0.15 -1.14
N VAL A 426 24.63 -0.35 -2.46
CA VAL A 426 25.80 -0.99 -3.08
C VAL A 426 27.08 -0.27 -2.67
N LYS A 427 27.11 1.06 -2.82
CA LYS A 427 28.26 1.88 -2.42
C LYS A 427 28.63 1.67 -0.96
N LEU A 428 27.63 1.72 -0.09
CA LEU A 428 27.82 1.55 1.34
C LEU A 428 28.37 0.16 1.69
N LEU A 429 27.85 -0.91 1.07
CA LEU A 429 28.34 -2.27 1.30
C LEU A 429 29.80 -2.42 0.86
N LEU A 430 30.17 -1.84 -0.29
CA LEU A 430 31.55 -1.84 -0.79
C LEU A 430 32.50 -1.08 0.14
N GLU A 431 32.09 0.08 0.66
CA GLU A 431 32.86 0.87 1.66
C GLU A 431 33.13 0.08 2.96
N TYR A 432 32.23 -0.85 3.32
CA TYR A 432 32.35 -1.73 4.49
C TYR A 432 33.02 -3.08 4.19
N GLY A 433 33.64 -3.24 3.01
CA GLY A 433 34.45 -4.42 2.69
C GLY A 433 33.65 -5.62 2.18
N ALA A 434 32.53 -5.38 1.49
CA ALA A 434 31.85 -6.43 0.73
C ALA A 434 32.77 -7.05 -0.32
N GLU A 435 32.80 -8.38 -0.41
CA GLU A 435 33.53 -9.14 -1.44
C GLU A 435 32.90 -8.88 -2.81
N VAL A 436 33.56 -8.06 -3.63
CA VAL A 436 33.07 -7.59 -4.94
C VAL A 436 32.79 -8.75 -5.92
N ASP A 437 33.60 -9.81 -5.85
CA ASP A 437 33.58 -10.94 -6.78
C ASP A 437 33.08 -12.24 -6.18
N LYS A 438 32.42 -12.19 -5.01
CA LYS A 438 31.83 -13.40 -4.42
C LYS A 438 30.69 -13.87 -5.32
N GLY A 439 30.68 -15.15 -5.68
CA GLY A 439 29.60 -15.74 -6.48
C GLY A 439 28.47 -16.28 -5.61
N ASN A 440 27.25 -16.27 -6.13
CA ASN A 440 26.10 -16.99 -5.57
C ASN A 440 26.12 -18.49 -5.94
N ALA A 441 25.03 -19.22 -5.64
CA ALA A 441 24.92 -20.66 -5.93
C ALA A 441 25.04 -21.02 -7.43
N CYS A 442 24.75 -20.06 -8.33
CA CYS A 442 24.92 -20.18 -9.77
C CYS A 442 26.31 -19.69 -10.25
N GLY A 443 27.18 -19.28 -9.32
CA GLY A 443 28.47 -18.64 -9.59
C GLY A 443 28.36 -17.20 -10.09
N GLU A 444 27.16 -16.59 -10.08
CA GLU A 444 26.95 -15.24 -10.58
C GLU A 444 27.56 -14.23 -9.60
N THR A 445 28.45 -13.37 -10.10
CA THR A 445 29.02 -12.26 -9.33
C THR A 445 28.05 -11.07 -9.28
N PRO A 446 28.24 -10.13 -8.35
CA PRO A 446 27.56 -8.83 -8.39
C PRO A 446 27.65 -8.16 -9.76
N LEU A 447 28.83 -8.15 -10.40
CA LEU A 447 29.00 -7.54 -11.73
C LEU A 447 28.16 -8.24 -12.80
N PHE A 448 28.08 -9.58 -12.75
CA PHE A 448 27.23 -10.36 -13.66
C PHE A 448 25.73 -10.02 -13.49
N ILE A 449 25.25 -9.92 -12.24
CA ILE A 449 23.85 -9.58 -11.97
C ILE A 449 23.54 -8.16 -12.43
N ALA A 450 24.41 -7.19 -12.13
CA ALA A 450 24.26 -5.80 -12.58
C ALA A 450 24.19 -5.70 -14.10
N ALA A 451 25.08 -6.43 -14.80
CA ALA A 451 25.11 -6.51 -16.25
C ALA A 451 23.83 -7.15 -16.81
N ASN A 452 23.29 -8.20 -16.18
CA ASN A 452 22.04 -8.85 -16.61
C ASN A 452 20.79 -7.97 -16.42
N LYS A 453 20.78 -7.13 -15.38
CA LYS A 453 19.64 -6.29 -14.98
C LYS A 453 19.67 -4.86 -15.52
N GLU A 454 20.66 -4.50 -16.34
CA GLU A 454 20.81 -3.15 -16.93
C GLU A 454 21.15 -2.04 -15.92
N HIS A 455 21.76 -2.37 -14.78
CA HIS A 455 22.09 -1.38 -13.75
C HIS A 455 23.43 -0.68 -14.04
N GLU A 456 23.47 0.20 -15.04
CA GLU A 456 24.69 0.86 -15.55
C GLU A 456 25.54 1.53 -14.46
N ALA A 457 24.92 2.30 -13.56
CA ALA A 457 25.63 2.99 -12.48
C ALA A 457 26.27 2.00 -11.48
N VAL A 458 25.59 0.88 -11.22
CA VAL A 458 26.09 -0.19 -10.35
C VAL A 458 27.24 -0.93 -11.04
N VAL A 459 27.15 -1.21 -12.34
CA VAL A 459 28.25 -1.80 -13.12
C VAL A 459 29.49 -0.94 -13.00
N LYS A 460 29.37 0.37 -13.27
CA LYS A 460 30.49 1.31 -13.17
C LYS A 460 31.12 1.28 -11.79
N MET A 461 30.28 1.33 -10.74
CA MET A 461 30.75 1.32 -9.36
C MET A 461 31.48 0.02 -9.01
N LEU A 462 30.95 -1.14 -9.39
CA LEU A 462 31.61 -2.43 -9.12
C LEU A 462 32.98 -2.52 -9.81
N LEU A 463 33.09 -2.03 -11.06
CA LEU A 463 34.36 -1.96 -11.78
C LEU A 463 35.37 -1.01 -11.12
N GLU A 464 34.92 0.16 -10.65
CA GLU A 464 35.76 1.11 -9.89
C GLU A 464 36.28 0.52 -8.57
N TYR A 465 35.52 -0.39 -7.96
CA TYR A 465 35.92 -1.13 -6.74
C TYR A 465 36.72 -2.41 -7.04
N GLY A 466 37.13 -2.61 -8.29
CA GLY A 466 38.05 -3.68 -8.68
C GLY A 466 37.39 -5.03 -8.97
N ALA A 467 36.12 -5.05 -9.37
CA ALA A 467 35.48 -6.28 -9.85
C ALA A 467 36.26 -6.90 -11.02
N GLU A 468 36.45 -8.22 -10.99
CA GLU A 468 37.02 -8.98 -12.09
C GLU A 468 36.06 -8.94 -13.30
N VAL A 469 36.39 -8.10 -14.29
CA VAL A 469 35.55 -7.81 -15.48
C VAL A 469 35.07 -9.07 -16.22
N ASP A 470 35.94 -10.08 -16.28
CA ASP A 470 35.73 -11.30 -17.05
C ASP A 470 35.43 -12.54 -16.19
N LYS A 471 35.09 -12.34 -14.91
CA LYS A 471 34.70 -13.44 -14.03
C LYS A 471 33.29 -13.90 -14.38
N GLY A 472 33.20 -15.11 -14.92
CA GLY A 472 31.94 -15.68 -15.37
C GLY A 472 31.22 -16.48 -14.29
N ASN A 473 29.95 -16.78 -14.56
CA ASN A 473 29.12 -17.67 -13.73
C ASN A 473 29.52 -19.15 -13.87
N ALA A 474 28.77 -20.07 -13.24
CA ALA A 474 29.03 -21.52 -13.34
C ALA A 474 28.92 -22.09 -14.77
N ARG A 475 28.28 -21.37 -15.71
CA ARG A 475 28.22 -21.70 -17.13
C ARG A 475 29.35 -21.04 -17.93
N GLY A 476 30.27 -20.34 -17.28
CA GLY A 476 31.33 -19.57 -17.89
C GLY A 476 30.86 -18.29 -18.60
N GLU A 477 29.59 -17.89 -18.45
CA GLU A 477 29.06 -16.68 -19.06
C GLU A 477 29.64 -15.47 -18.34
N THR A 478 30.34 -14.60 -19.06
CA THR A 478 30.93 -13.36 -18.52
C THR A 478 29.88 -12.24 -18.42
N PRO A 479 30.15 -11.17 -17.65
CA PRO A 479 29.32 -9.96 -17.67
C PRO A 479 29.12 -9.40 -19.08
N LEU A 480 30.16 -9.42 -19.92
CA LEU A 480 30.07 -8.98 -21.32
C LEU A 480 29.14 -9.89 -22.14
N PHE A 481 29.24 -11.21 -21.95
CA PHE A 481 28.39 -12.18 -22.64
C PHE A 481 26.90 -11.96 -22.32
N ILE A 482 26.54 -11.80 -21.04
CA ILE A 482 25.15 -11.61 -20.65
C ILE A 482 24.61 -10.23 -21.07
N ALA A 483 25.43 -9.17 -20.99
CA ALA A 483 25.05 -7.84 -21.48
C ALA A 483 24.79 -7.85 -23.00
N ALA A 484 25.66 -8.50 -23.78
CA ALA A 484 25.47 -8.66 -25.22
C ALA A 484 24.24 -9.52 -25.57
N ASN A 485 23.96 -10.56 -24.78
CA ASN A 485 22.77 -11.40 -24.93
C ASN A 485 21.45 -10.68 -24.60
N LYS A 486 21.51 -9.60 -23.82
CA LYS A 486 20.35 -8.80 -23.41
C LYS A 486 20.22 -7.47 -24.15
N GLU A 487 21.14 -7.17 -25.07
CA GLU A 487 21.19 -5.91 -25.85
C GLU A 487 21.53 -4.65 -25.03
N HIS A 488 22.24 -4.82 -23.91
CA HIS A 488 22.61 -3.70 -23.02
C HIS A 488 23.85 -2.97 -23.53
N GLU A 489 23.69 -2.18 -24.60
CA GLU A 489 24.79 -1.51 -25.32
C GLU A 489 25.71 -0.65 -24.45
N ALA A 490 25.13 0.13 -23.52
CA ALA A 490 25.90 1.01 -22.65
C ALA A 490 26.81 0.21 -21.71
N ILE A 491 26.31 -0.89 -21.16
CA ILE A 491 27.07 -1.81 -20.31
C ILE A 491 28.13 -2.54 -21.13
N VAL A 492 27.83 -2.96 -22.36
CA VAL A 492 28.82 -3.58 -23.26
C VAL A 492 29.99 -2.63 -23.53
N LYS A 493 29.71 -1.38 -23.90
CA LYS A 493 30.74 -0.35 -24.11
C LYS A 493 31.58 -0.16 -22.84
N MET A 494 30.93 -0.02 -21.70
CA MET A 494 31.60 0.16 -20.41
C MET A 494 32.49 -1.04 -20.04
N LEU A 495 32.01 -2.27 -20.16
CA LEU A 495 32.80 -3.46 -19.85
C LEU A 495 34.05 -3.56 -20.76
N LEU A 496 33.90 -3.23 -22.04
CA LEU A 496 35.02 -3.20 -22.99
C LEU A 496 36.03 -2.07 -22.68
N GLU A 497 35.56 -0.90 -22.25
CA GLU A 497 36.42 0.19 -21.77
C GLU A 497 37.25 -0.22 -20.54
N TYR A 498 36.70 -1.06 -19.67
CA TYR A 498 37.39 -1.63 -18.51
C TYR A 498 38.21 -2.90 -18.83
N GLY A 499 38.34 -3.25 -20.11
CA GLY A 499 39.24 -4.31 -20.58
C GLY A 499 38.65 -5.71 -20.62
N ALA A 500 37.32 -5.85 -20.72
CA ALA A 500 36.69 -7.14 -20.97
C ALA A 500 37.22 -7.80 -22.26
N GLU A 501 37.54 -9.08 -22.19
CA GLU A 501 37.93 -9.87 -23.35
C GLU A 501 36.73 -10.09 -24.30
N VAL A 502 36.71 -9.36 -25.41
CA VAL A 502 35.59 -9.36 -26.39
C VAL A 502 35.22 -10.76 -26.91
N ASP A 503 36.20 -11.64 -27.05
CA ASP A 503 36.03 -13.01 -27.57
C ASP A 503 35.99 -14.09 -26.49
N LYS A 504 35.90 -13.72 -25.20
CA LYS A 504 35.82 -14.69 -24.12
C LYS A 504 34.48 -15.41 -24.16
N GLY A 505 34.54 -16.69 -24.51
CA GLY A 505 33.36 -17.54 -24.65
C GLY A 505 32.91 -18.19 -23.34
N ASN A 506 31.65 -18.60 -23.31
CA ASN A 506 31.10 -19.38 -22.20
C ASN A 506 31.64 -20.83 -22.18
N ALA A 507 31.12 -21.68 -21.29
CA ALA A 507 31.53 -23.09 -21.20
C ALA A 507 31.25 -23.90 -22.48
N ARG A 508 30.44 -23.41 -23.41
CA ARG A 508 30.23 -23.99 -24.75
C ARG A 508 31.12 -23.37 -25.82
N GLY A 509 31.96 -22.39 -25.47
CA GLY A 509 32.79 -21.62 -26.39
C GLY A 509 32.00 -20.56 -27.17
N GLU A 510 30.74 -20.30 -26.82
CA GLU A 510 29.92 -19.28 -27.47
C GLU A 510 30.42 -17.90 -27.03
N THR A 511 30.85 -17.05 -27.97
CA THR A 511 31.31 -15.68 -27.71
C THR A 511 30.13 -14.70 -27.62
N PRO A 512 30.32 -13.47 -27.11
CA PRO A 512 29.31 -12.42 -27.17
C PRO A 512 28.77 -12.19 -28.60
N LEU A 513 29.67 -12.17 -29.61
CA LEU A 513 29.28 -12.02 -31.01
C LEU A 513 28.46 -13.21 -31.53
N PHE A 514 28.83 -14.43 -31.13
CA PHE A 514 28.05 -15.62 -31.46
C PHE A 514 26.63 -15.54 -30.90
N SER A 515 26.49 -15.11 -29.65
CA SER A 515 25.20 -14.91 -29.00
C SER A 515 24.36 -13.85 -29.71
N ALA A 516 24.94 -12.67 -29.99
CA ALA A 516 24.27 -11.59 -30.72
C ALA A 516 23.80 -12.03 -32.12
N ALA A 517 24.60 -12.82 -32.83
CA ALA A 517 24.23 -13.39 -34.12
C ALA A 517 23.10 -14.43 -34.02
N LEU A 518 23.08 -15.24 -32.97
CA LEU A 518 22.07 -16.29 -32.74
C LEU A 518 20.69 -15.73 -32.36
N TRP A 519 20.67 -14.63 -31.61
CA TRP A 519 19.46 -13.96 -31.10
C TRP A 519 19.02 -12.76 -31.94
N GLU A 520 19.68 -12.52 -33.08
CA GLU A 520 19.27 -11.53 -34.09
C GLU A 520 19.41 -10.07 -33.62
N HIS A 521 20.34 -9.79 -32.69
CA HIS A 521 20.60 -8.45 -32.14
C HIS A 521 21.36 -7.57 -33.15
N GLU A 522 20.61 -6.85 -33.99
CA GLU A 522 21.14 -6.10 -35.15
C GLU A 522 22.06 -4.94 -34.75
N ALA A 523 21.82 -4.29 -33.61
CA ALA A 523 22.67 -3.20 -33.10
C ALA A 523 23.93 -3.71 -32.37
N MET A 524 23.83 -4.86 -31.70
CA MET A 524 24.92 -5.44 -30.92
C MET A 524 26.03 -6.04 -31.80
N VAL A 525 25.68 -6.59 -32.97
CA VAL A 525 26.66 -7.18 -33.90
C VAL A 525 27.68 -6.14 -34.41
N PRO A 526 27.28 -4.99 -34.97
CA PRO A 526 28.22 -3.92 -35.34
C PRO A 526 29.07 -3.45 -34.16
N LEU A 527 28.47 -3.24 -32.98
CA LEU A 527 29.19 -2.78 -31.80
C LEU A 527 30.33 -3.74 -31.39
N LEU A 528 30.05 -5.05 -31.37
CA LEU A 528 31.07 -6.06 -31.05
C LEU A 528 32.15 -6.17 -32.14
N LEU A 529 31.78 -6.02 -33.40
CA LEU A 529 32.75 -6.04 -34.51
C LEU A 529 33.66 -4.81 -34.51
N GLU A 530 33.12 -3.62 -34.25
CA GLU A 530 33.86 -2.36 -34.13
C GLU A 530 34.86 -2.39 -32.96
N THR A 531 34.54 -3.17 -31.92
CA THR A 531 35.39 -3.34 -30.72
C THR A 531 36.37 -4.52 -30.85
N GLY A 532 36.48 -5.11 -32.04
CA GLY A 532 37.54 -6.06 -32.39
C GLY A 532 37.18 -7.54 -32.19
N ALA A 533 35.90 -7.89 -32.05
CA ALA A 533 35.49 -9.29 -31.99
C ALA A 533 35.93 -10.08 -33.24
N ASP A 534 36.49 -11.28 -33.05
CA ASP A 534 36.81 -12.17 -34.16
C ASP A 534 35.52 -12.75 -34.77
N VAL A 535 35.14 -12.21 -35.92
CA VAL A 535 33.97 -12.62 -36.72
C VAL A 535 33.95 -14.12 -37.06
N ASN A 536 35.11 -14.78 -37.02
CA ASN A 536 35.28 -16.19 -37.36
C ASN A 536 35.46 -17.11 -36.15
N ARG A 537 35.42 -16.59 -34.92
CA ARG A 537 35.65 -17.38 -33.70
C ARG A 537 34.56 -18.45 -33.54
N PRO A 538 34.93 -19.75 -33.52
CA PRO A 538 33.95 -20.80 -33.39
C PRO A 538 33.63 -21.15 -31.93
N ASP A 539 32.45 -21.72 -31.70
CA ASP A 539 32.11 -22.43 -30.46
C ASP A 539 32.79 -23.82 -30.39
N LYS A 540 32.53 -24.59 -29.32
CA LYS A 540 33.07 -25.96 -29.17
C LYS A 540 32.56 -26.96 -30.20
N ARG A 541 31.52 -26.62 -30.99
CA ARG A 541 30.99 -27.41 -32.10
C ARG A 541 31.48 -26.89 -33.46
N ASN A 542 32.52 -26.05 -33.48
CA ASN A 542 33.03 -25.36 -34.66
C ASN A 542 31.99 -24.49 -35.38
N GLN A 543 30.89 -24.13 -34.71
CA GLN A 543 29.88 -23.25 -35.26
C GLN A 543 30.37 -21.81 -35.16
N THR A 544 30.32 -21.08 -36.28
CA THR A 544 30.72 -19.66 -36.34
C THR A 544 29.50 -18.73 -36.24
N PRO A 545 29.68 -17.45 -35.87
CA PRO A 545 28.61 -16.46 -35.88
C PRO A 545 27.83 -16.41 -37.20
N LEU A 546 28.52 -16.53 -38.34
CA LEU A 546 27.89 -16.57 -39.66
C LEU A 546 26.92 -17.75 -39.83
N MET A 547 27.25 -18.93 -39.30
CA MET A 547 26.38 -20.11 -39.42
C MET A 547 25.07 -19.96 -38.65
N VAL A 548 25.14 -19.45 -37.41
CA VAL A 548 23.94 -19.23 -36.61
C VAL A 548 23.10 -18.08 -37.16
N ALA A 549 23.73 -16.98 -37.59
CA ALA A 549 23.09 -15.88 -38.31
C ALA A 549 22.38 -16.37 -39.58
N ALA A 550 23.04 -17.24 -40.36
CA ALA A 550 22.46 -17.82 -41.58
C ALA A 550 21.21 -18.67 -41.30
N SER A 551 21.20 -19.40 -40.18
CA SER A 551 20.02 -20.18 -39.76
C SER A 551 18.83 -19.30 -39.36
N ARG A 552 19.08 -18.10 -38.82
CA ARG A 552 18.05 -17.14 -38.39
C ARG A 552 17.56 -16.26 -39.54
N GLY A 553 18.45 -15.93 -40.47
CA GLY A 553 18.15 -15.07 -41.62
C GLY A 553 18.53 -13.60 -41.44
N LYS A 554 19.19 -13.23 -40.34
CA LYS A 554 19.56 -11.85 -39.96
C LYS A 554 21.06 -11.73 -39.72
N ASN A 555 21.59 -10.50 -39.72
CA ASN A 555 23.00 -10.17 -39.47
C ASN A 555 24.05 -10.78 -40.43
N VAL A 556 23.62 -11.58 -41.42
CA VAL A 556 24.52 -12.26 -42.38
C VAL A 556 25.33 -11.26 -43.20
N ARG A 557 24.70 -10.21 -43.73
CA ARG A 557 25.39 -9.19 -44.53
C ARG A 557 26.49 -8.51 -43.71
N LEU A 558 26.15 -8.06 -42.50
CA LEU A 558 27.08 -7.40 -41.58
C LEU A 558 28.30 -8.29 -41.28
N LEU A 559 28.07 -9.57 -40.98
CA LEU A 559 29.16 -10.51 -40.71
C LEU A 559 30.04 -10.77 -41.95
N LEU A 560 29.43 -10.88 -43.14
CA LEU A 560 30.18 -11.05 -44.39
C LEU A 560 31.03 -9.82 -44.74
N ASP A 561 30.46 -8.62 -44.58
CA ASP A 561 31.16 -7.36 -44.81
C ASP A 561 32.33 -7.18 -43.82
N ALA A 562 32.22 -7.74 -42.61
CA ALA A 562 33.29 -7.81 -41.61
C ALA A 562 34.31 -8.95 -41.84
N GLY A 563 34.21 -9.72 -42.94
CA GLY A 563 35.20 -10.74 -43.30
C GLY A 563 34.89 -12.15 -42.77
N ALA A 564 33.63 -12.49 -42.51
CA ALA A 564 33.24 -13.85 -42.17
C ALA A 564 33.56 -14.85 -43.29
N LYS A 565 34.19 -15.97 -42.94
CA LYS A 565 34.55 -17.04 -43.86
C LYS A 565 33.33 -17.89 -44.19
N VAL A 566 32.78 -17.67 -45.38
CA VAL A 566 31.57 -18.31 -45.92
C VAL A 566 31.60 -19.84 -45.85
N ASN A 567 32.78 -20.43 -46.09
CA ASN A 567 32.96 -21.87 -46.24
C ASN A 567 33.54 -22.57 -45.01
N ASN A 568 33.58 -21.91 -43.84
CA ASN A 568 33.90 -22.60 -42.58
C ASN A 568 32.91 -23.75 -42.34
N GLN A 569 33.36 -24.76 -41.59
CA GLN A 569 32.59 -25.96 -41.32
C GLN A 569 32.44 -26.19 -39.82
N ALA A 570 31.21 -26.47 -39.39
CA ALA A 570 30.92 -26.98 -38.05
C ALA A 570 31.47 -28.41 -37.89
N SER A 571 31.42 -28.97 -36.69
CA SER A 571 31.96 -30.31 -36.41
C SER A 571 31.32 -31.41 -37.26
N ASN A 572 30.04 -31.24 -37.63
CA ASN A 572 29.31 -32.13 -38.55
C ASN A 572 29.48 -31.74 -40.04
N ARG A 573 30.53 -30.97 -40.36
CA ARG A 573 30.87 -30.48 -41.70
C ARG A 573 29.83 -29.54 -42.34
N GLN A 574 28.83 -29.07 -41.59
CA GLN A 574 27.81 -28.14 -42.09
C GLN A 574 28.41 -26.74 -42.29
N THR A 575 28.08 -26.10 -43.42
CA THR A 575 28.48 -24.72 -43.78
C THR A 575 27.35 -23.73 -43.53
N ALA A 576 27.65 -22.43 -43.58
CA ALA A 576 26.62 -21.38 -43.46
C ALA A 576 25.49 -21.54 -44.50
N LEU A 577 25.82 -22.00 -45.72
CA LEU A 577 24.81 -22.30 -46.75
C LEU A 577 23.86 -23.42 -46.31
N PHE A 578 24.37 -24.48 -45.68
CA PHE A 578 23.54 -25.55 -45.13
C PHE A 578 22.57 -25.02 -44.06
N TYR A 579 23.06 -24.17 -43.15
CA TYR A 579 22.22 -23.54 -42.13
C TYR A 579 21.15 -22.61 -42.74
N ALA A 580 21.50 -21.80 -43.74
CA ALA A 580 20.55 -20.95 -44.47
C ALA A 580 19.46 -21.75 -45.18
N SER A 581 19.85 -22.85 -45.84
CA SER A 581 18.91 -23.75 -46.49
C SER A 581 18.01 -24.50 -45.52
N ARG A 582 18.51 -24.79 -44.31
CA ARG A 582 17.69 -25.35 -43.21
C ARG A 582 16.73 -24.32 -42.61
N GLY A 583 17.11 -23.05 -42.55
CA GLY A 583 16.28 -21.94 -42.08
C GLY A 583 15.26 -21.45 -43.12
N GLY A 584 15.47 -21.77 -44.40
CA GLY A 584 14.55 -21.44 -45.50
C GLY A 584 14.66 -20.00 -46.01
N SER A 585 15.68 -19.24 -45.61
CA SER A 585 15.84 -17.85 -46.04
C SER A 585 16.48 -17.77 -47.44
N ALA A 586 15.63 -17.64 -48.47
CA ALA A 586 16.07 -17.50 -49.85
C ALA A 586 17.00 -16.29 -50.08
N ALA A 587 16.75 -15.17 -49.38
CA ALA A 587 17.60 -13.99 -49.47
C ALA A 587 19.03 -14.25 -48.94
N VAL A 588 19.15 -14.95 -47.81
CA VAL A 588 20.44 -15.33 -47.25
C VAL A 588 21.14 -16.37 -48.12
N VAL A 589 20.41 -17.37 -48.64
CA VAL A 589 20.98 -18.35 -49.57
C VAL A 589 21.55 -17.65 -50.80
N LYS A 590 20.80 -16.74 -51.42
CA LYS A 590 21.28 -15.95 -52.56
C LYS A 590 22.55 -15.17 -52.22
N LEU A 591 22.56 -14.48 -51.08
CA LEU A 591 23.72 -13.74 -50.60
C LEU A 591 24.96 -14.63 -50.38
N LEU A 592 24.79 -15.79 -49.73
CA LEU A 592 25.90 -16.72 -49.51
C LEU A 592 26.46 -17.28 -50.83
N LEU A 593 25.59 -17.54 -51.81
CA LEU A 593 26.02 -17.97 -53.15
C LEU A 593 26.79 -16.86 -53.88
N GLU A 594 26.31 -15.61 -53.84
CA GLU A 594 27.00 -14.45 -54.40
C GLU A 594 28.38 -14.20 -53.77
N THR A 595 28.57 -14.62 -52.51
CA THR A 595 29.84 -14.49 -51.77
C THR A 595 30.72 -15.74 -51.85
N GLY A 596 30.42 -16.68 -52.76
CA GLY A 596 31.28 -17.82 -53.06
C GLY A 596 31.08 -19.03 -52.14
N ALA A 597 29.88 -19.23 -51.60
CA ALA A 597 29.53 -20.46 -50.89
C ALA A 597 29.61 -21.69 -51.82
N LYS A 598 30.25 -22.76 -51.33
CA LYS A 598 30.32 -24.04 -52.04
C LYS A 598 28.96 -24.74 -52.02
N VAL A 599 28.27 -24.75 -53.17
CA VAL A 599 26.90 -25.26 -53.33
C VAL A 599 26.76 -26.74 -52.99
N ASN A 600 27.72 -27.55 -53.44
CA ASN A 600 27.71 -29.02 -53.30
C ASN A 600 28.52 -29.51 -52.09
N GLN A 601 28.75 -28.65 -51.09
CA GLN A 601 29.46 -29.09 -49.88
C GLN A 601 28.60 -30.04 -49.07
N GLU A 602 29.10 -31.25 -48.87
CA GLU A 602 28.47 -32.28 -48.06
C GLU A 602 28.76 -32.09 -46.56
N CYS A 603 27.74 -32.33 -45.73
CA CYS A 603 27.90 -32.52 -44.29
C CYS A 603 28.39 -33.94 -43.96
N GLU A 604 28.52 -34.27 -42.67
CA GLU A 604 28.94 -35.60 -42.20
C GLU A 604 28.03 -36.74 -42.71
N ASP A 605 26.72 -36.50 -42.78
CA ASP A 605 25.74 -37.45 -43.32
C ASP A 605 25.67 -37.48 -44.86
N LYS A 606 26.65 -36.87 -45.55
CA LYS A 606 26.66 -36.65 -47.01
C LYS A 606 25.46 -35.86 -47.54
N GLN A 607 24.78 -35.10 -46.68
CA GLN A 607 23.68 -34.23 -47.11
C GLN A 607 24.23 -32.89 -47.59
N THR A 608 23.62 -32.36 -48.66
CA THR A 608 23.90 -31.05 -49.21
C THR A 608 22.86 -30.01 -48.78
N ALA A 609 23.14 -28.73 -49.05
CA ALA A 609 22.18 -27.64 -48.87
C ALA A 609 20.86 -27.89 -49.64
N LEU A 610 20.94 -28.49 -50.83
CA LEU A 610 19.77 -28.86 -51.64
C LEU A 610 18.94 -29.97 -50.97
N SER A 611 19.61 -31.00 -50.43
CA SER A 611 18.96 -32.11 -49.73
C SER A 611 18.11 -31.62 -48.55
N ILE A 612 18.65 -30.74 -47.70
CA ILE A 612 17.93 -30.22 -46.54
C ILE A 612 16.82 -29.23 -46.94
N ALA A 613 17.03 -28.39 -47.96
CA ALA A 613 16.00 -27.49 -48.48
C ALA A 613 14.83 -28.29 -49.07
N ALA A 614 15.13 -29.39 -49.76
CA ALA A 614 14.13 -30.27 -50.35
C ALA A 614 13.33 -31.03 -49.29
N GLU A 615 13.99 -31.52 -48.25
CA GLU A 615 13.34 -32.17 -47.10
C GLU A 615 12.36 -31.22 -46.39
N ARG A 616 12.75 -29.95 -46.23
CA ARG A 616 11.97 -28.92 -45.52
C ARG A 616 10.88 -28.26 -46.37
N GLY A 617 10.90 -28.45 -47.70
CA GLY A 617 9.88 -27.89 -48.60
C GLY A 617 10.14 -26.46 -49.08
N TYR A 618 11.38 -25.95 -48.97
CA TYR A 618 11.69 -24.56 -49.32
C TYR A 618 11.90 -24.39 -50.82
N ALA A 619 10.81 -24.36 -51.59
CA ALA A 619 10.81 -24.28 -53.06
C ALA A 619 11.67 -23.12 -53.62
N ALA A 620 11.61 -21.93 -53.02
CA ALA A 620 12.41 -20.78 -53.45
C ALA A 620 13.93 -21.01 -53.25
N VAL A 621 14.32 -21.63 -52.13
CA VAL A 621 15.72 -22.00 -51.85
C VAL A 621 16.18 -23.09 -52.81
N VAL A 622 15.35 -24.11 -53.05
CA VAL A 622 15.65 -25.19 -54.00
C VAL A 622 15.91 -24.61 -55.38
N LYS A 623 15.06 -23.69 -55.86
CA LYS A 623 15.25 -23.02 -57.15
C LYS A 623 16.59 -22.28 -57.23
N LEU A 624 16.92 -21.46 -56.23
CA LEU A 624 18.19 -20.73 -56.18
C LEU A 624 19.41 -21.66 -56.16
N LEU A 625 19.34 -22.76 -55.41
CA LEU A 625 20.44 -23.74 -55.36
C LEU A 625 20.63 -24.44 -56.71
N LEU A 626 19.54 -24.82 -57.39
CA LEU A 626 19.60 -25.42 -58.72
C LEU A 626 20.16 -24.44 -59.77
N GLU A 627 19.73 -23.17 -59.73
CA GLU A 627 20.29 -22.11 -60.58
C GLU A 627 21.79 -21.90 -60.35
N ALA A 628 22.28 -22.14 -59.13
CA ALA A 628 23.70 -22.08 -58.76
C ALA A 628 24.48 -23.39 -59.04
N GLY A 629 23.88 -24.37 -59.70
CA GLY A 629 24.55 -25.63 -60.07
C GLY A 629 24.60 -26.68 -58.96
N ALA A 630 23.60 -26.71 -58.07
CA ALA A 630 23.48 -27.78 -57.09
C ALA A 630 23.22 -29.14 -57.77
N ASP A 631 23.97 -30.16 -57.36
CA ASP A 631 23.76 -31.54 -57.82
C ASP A 631 22.49 -32.11 -57.18
N MET A 632 21.50 -32.42 -58.02
CA MET A 632 20.19 -32.92 -57.61
C MET A 632 20.15 -34.43 -57.34
N ASN A 633 21.20 -35.16 -57.68
CA ASN A 633 21.29 -36.62 -57.57
C ASN A 633 22.24 -37.08 -56.45
N THR A 634 22.70 -36.17 -55.60
CA THR A 634 23.52 -36.51 -54.42
C THR A 634 22.78 -37.48 -53.51
N ARG A 635 23.49 -38.49 -53.00
CA ARG A 635 22.93 -39.50 -52.09
C ARG A 635 23.51 -39.34 -50.70
N ASP A 636 22.63 -39.21 -49.71
CA ASP A 636 23.04 -39.20 -48.31
C ASP A 636 23.44 -40.61 -47.82
N THR A 637 23.82 -40.72 -46.54
CA THR A 637 24.18 -42.01 -45.92
C THR A 637 23.06 -43.06 -45.94
N ASN A 638 21.79 -42.65 -46.09
CA ASN A 638 20.64 -43.53 -46.23
C ASN A 638 20.28 -43.81 -47.70
N ASN A 639 21.16 -43.46 -48.64
CA ASN A 639 20.94 -43.56 -50.07
C ASN A 639 19.76 -42.71 -50.58
N GLN A 640 19.36 -41.68 -49.83
CA GLN A 640 18.25 -40.79 -50.20
C GLN A 640 18.75 -39.63 -51.07
N THR A 641 18.10 -39.43 -52.21
CA THR A 641 18.25 -38.22 -53.04
C THR A 641 17.39 -37.06 -52.52
N PRO A 642 17.70 -35.79 -52.85
CA PRO A 642 16.82 -34.65 -52.59
C PRO A 642 15.36 -34.89 -53.01
N LEU A 643 15.14 -35.53 -54.17
CA LEU A 643 13.79 -35.89 -54.65
C LEU A 643 13.12 -36.92 -53.73
N SER A 644 13.84 -37.97 -53.34
CA SER A 644 13.28 -38.99 -52.43
C SER A 644 12.88 -38.39 -51.08
N LYS A 645 13.67 -37.45 -50.54
CA LYS A 645 13.35 -36.73 -49.30
C LYS A 645 12.13 -35.84 -49.44
N ALA A 646 12.04 -35.08 -50.53
CA ALA A 646 10.86 -34.27 -50.83
C ALA A 646 9.61 -35.14 -50.90
N ARG A 647 9.67 -36.32 -51.54
CA ARG A 647 8.56 -37.28 -51.62
C ARG A 647 8.20 -37.87 -50.25
N ILE A 648 9.18 -38.33 -49.47
CA ILE A 648 8.97 -38.89 -48.12
C ILE A 648 8.30 -37.86 -47.20
N ARG A 649 8.71 -36.60 -47.28
CA ARG A 649 8.14 -35.48 -46.50
C ARG A 649 6.90 -34.85 -47.14
N LYS A 650 6.40 -35.39 -48.26
CA LYS A 650 5.21 -34.92 -48.98
C LYS A 650 5.30 -33.45 -49.46
N GLN A 651 6.49 -33.02 -49.88
CA GLN A 651 6.76 -31.69 -50.42
C GLN A 651 6.51 -31.67 -51.93
N GLU A 652 5.24 -31.66 -52.34
CA GLU A 652 4.83 -31.82 -53.74
C GLU A 652 5.40 -30.75 -54.69
N THR A 653 5.44 -29.49 -54.26
CA THR A 653 5.97 -28.37 -55.04
C THR A 653 7.46 -28.53 -55.32
N VAL A 654 8.23 -28.90 -54.30
CA VAL A 654 9.66 -29.18 -54.41
C VAL A 654 9.91 -30.41 -55.26
N ALA A 655 9.15 -31.49 -55.05
CA ALA A 655 9.30 -32.72 -55.84
C ALA A 655 9.07 -32.45 -57.32
N ARG A 656 8.06 -31.63 -57.66
CA ARG A 656 7.81 -31.18 -59.03
C ARG A 656 8.97 -30.36 -59.58
N LEU A 657 9.47 -29.37 -58.83
CA LEU A 657 10.62 -28.55 -59.25
C LEU A 657 11.87 -29.39 -59.52
N LEU A 658 12.15 -30.39 -58.69
CA LEU A 658 13.29 -31.30 -58.88
C LEU A 658 13.12 -32.18 -60.12
N LEU A 659 11.91 -32.69 -60.37
CA LEU A 659 11.61 -33.47 -61.58
C LEU A 659 11.72 -32.61 -62.86
N GLU A 660 11.20 -31.39 -62.83
CA GLU A 660 11.31 -30.42 -63.93
C GLU A 660 12.77 -30.04 -64.21
N ALA A 661 13.63 -30.02 -63.18
CA ALA A 661 15.06 -29.78 -63.32
C ALA A 661 15.87 -31.00 -63.81
N GLY A 662 15.23 -32.18 -63.93
CA GLY A 662 15.86 -33.40 -64.44
C GLY A 662 16.40 -34.36 -63.38
N ALA A 663 15.89 -34.33 -62.15
CA ALA A 663 16.32 -35.26 -61.10
C ALA A 663 15.95 -36.72 -61.42
N GLU A 664 16.84 -37.65 -61.10
CA GLU A 664 16.62 -39.09 -61.31
C GLU A 664 15.54 -39.62 -60.35
N VAL A 665 14.64 -40.46 -60.87
CA VAL A 665 13.46 -41.00 -60.16
C VAL A 665 13.76 -42.26 -59.38
#